data_AF-K0TPU1-F1
#
_entry.id   AF-K0TPU1-F1
#
_cell.length_a   1.000
_cell.length_b   1.000
_cell.length_c   1.000
_cell.angle_alpha   90.00
_cell.angle_beta   90.00
_cell.angle_gamma   90.00
#
_symmetry.space_group_name_H-M   'P 1'
#
loop_
_entity.id
_entity.type
_entity.pdbx_description
1 polymer ?
#
loop_
_entity_poly.entity_id
_entity_poly.type
_entity_poly.pdbx_seq_one_letter_code
_entity_poly.pdbx_strand_id
1 'polypeptide(L)'
;DTIFCAAGKIVRAIQHEAAERGFAVDEEGGGGYSSLHVRRNDLQYKDVLISEDRWWENTQELWKPGEILYISTDEKDRRFFDNFSNGGHDIRFIDDYVDMANLGVLDKEHRGMIDAIVASRGRNFAMRGYHGMSKFSCFYSWNPVKFELQKPDGPLFTPSADFKREYPIGWVAIDGDARVFKDLEGNEKPVEEPAVKKPAAENKIADETDLKSSESKVDTKEDHITPEIKGSAVSAMGFAPDQDAQLETSKDGTYHIVFSTDCGKSQQWQSYLLFFGAMRVQQSGFVTRIASGCSDSEKAATQEWHQKYVATMSARFRIFFAPASPGVDKKVSTTKYFNKPFGVRYWLEDHPDFHLDGATGKMIAKEKSFVFIIDPDQLFLRQLSTDFTSPHVGFWSPFAKQIERKKRVESGVPFGQTYGLGKNWLKFTDQAGENSPAKSIDDKEAQLHYQVGPPYIAEVSDMYTIVKRWSELVSKVHAAKPQLLAEMYAYQLAASDVQLPHEVVNTMMVSGVDAYGEGEGPISFRVLRPLLTAHSRVSPLAGWALIDKIPDEDVCDSWIKQKGKGHVLPTFLHFCQSYGIQDVFFSKYMIPQDIFSCSKPLMLEPTANVMAKESAYKLNTGRRRENLEAKFQKRHAFVTCAMTSAINEASLFFKKHHCGGDANIKQGLDLLN
;
A
#
# COMPACT_ATOMS: atom_id res chain seq x y z
N ASP A 1 -31.60 -6.30 -27.60
CA ASP A 1 -31.79 -6.52 -29.05
C ASP A 1 -30.99 -5.51 -29.89
N THR A 2 -31.07 -4.21 -29.58
CA THR A 2 -30.43 -3.12 -30.34
C THR A 2 -28.93 -3.30 -30.66
N ILE A 3 -28.16 -3.89 -29.74
CA ILE A 3 -26.72 -4.21 -29.92
C ILE A 3 -26.52 -5.22 -31.06
N PHE A 4 -27.24 -6.34 -31.03
CA PHE A 4 -27.15 -7.40 -32.06
C PHE A 4 -27.70 -6.92 -33.40
N CYS A 5 -28.75 -6.08 -33.40
CA CYS A 5 -29.28 -5.48 -34.61
C CYS A 5 -28.26 -4.54 -35.27
N ALA A 6 -27.62 -3.66 -34.49
CA ALA A 6 -26.58 -2.76 -34.99
C ALA A 6 -25.37 -3.54 -35.53
N ALA A 7 -24.86 -4.51 -34.76
CA ALA A 7 -23.76 -5.37 -35.21
C ALA A 7 -24.13 -6.16 -36.48
N GLY A 8 -25.34 -6.72 -36.54
CA GLY A 8 -25.83 -7.47 -37.70
C GLY A 8 -25.88 -6.63 -38.99
N LYS A 9 -26.25 -5.35 -38.90
CA LYS A 9 -26.19 -4.42 -40.05
C LYS A 9 -24.75 -4.25 -40.55
N ILE A 10 -23.80 -4.07 -39.64
CA ILE A 10 -22.38 -3.91 -39.96
C ILE A 10 -21.83 -5.19 -40.61
N VAL A 11 -22.06 -6.35 -39.98
CA VAL A 11 -21.64 -7.65 -40.49
C VAL A 11 -22.18 -7.89 -41.90
N ARG A 12 -23.47 -7.62 -42.14
CA ARG A 12 -24.09 -7.78 -43.46
C ARG A 12 -23.53 -6.82 -44.50
N ALA A 13 -23.24 -5.57 -44.14
CA ALA A 13 -22.63 -4.61 -45.05
C ALA A 13 -21.24 -5.07 -45.49
N ILE A 14 -20.40 -5.47 -44.53
CA ILE A 14 -19.06 -6.00 -44.82
C ILE A 14 -19.14 -7.27 -45.68
N GLN A 15 -20.03 -8.20 -45.33
CA GLN A 15 -20.21 -9.45 -46.07
C GLN A 15 -20.72 -9.25 -47.51
N HIS A 16 -21.58 -8.25 -47.74
CA HIS A 16 -22.05 -7.92 -49.07
C HIS A 16 -20.90 -7.41 -49.95
N GLU A 17 -20.12 -6.45 -49.43
CA GLU A 17 -18.94 -5.91 -50.12
C GLU A 17 -17.86 -6.98 -50.34
N ALA A 18 -17.65 -7.85 -49.35
CA ALA A 18 -16.79 -9.01 -49.46
C ALA A 18 -17.21 -9.98 -50.58
N ALA A 19 -18.51 -10.23 -50.73
CA ALA A 19 -19.03 -11.11 -51.77
C ALA A 19 -18.76 -10.54 -53.18
N GLU A 20 -18.87 -9.22 -53.36
CA GLU A 20 -18.50 -8.52 -54.60
C GLU A 20 -17.00 -8.68 -54.92
N ARG A 21 -16.17 -8.85 -53.90
CA ARG A 21 -14.73 -9.10 -53.99
C ARG A 21 -14.36 -10.59 -54.09
N GLY A 22 -15.36 -11.48 -54.16
CA GLY A 22 -15.15 -12.93 -54.28
C GLY A 22 -14.89 -13.67 -52.96
N PHE A 23 -15.15 -13.05 -51.82
CA PHE A 23 -15.02 -13.69 -50.50
C PHE A 23 -16.39 -14.18 -50.01
N ALA A 24 -16.50 -15.49 -49.80
CA ALA A 24 -17.74 -16.13 -49.39
C ALA A 24 -17.92 -16.16 -47.87
N VAL A 25 -19.18 -16.20 -47.46
CA VAL A 25 -19.63 -16.48 -46.09
C VAL A 25 -19.69 -18.00 -45.90
N ASP A 26 -19.29 -18.48 -44.72
CA ASP A 26 -19.29 -19.90 -44.34
C ASP A 26 -20.69 -20.41 -43.93
N GLU A 27 -20.79 -21.71 -43.65
CA GLU A 27 -22.03 -22.40 -43.28
C GLU A 27 -22.62 -21.92 -41.94
N GLU A 28 -21.79 -21.35 -41.07
CA GLU A 28 -22.21 -20.76 -39.80
C GLU A 28 -22.61 -19.28 -39.95
N GLY A 29 -22.57 -18.75 -41.18
CA GLY A 29 -22.90 -17.37 -41.53
C GLY A 29 -21.78 -16.35 -41.24
N GLY A 30 -20.58 -16.82 -40.93
CA GLY A 30 -19.37 -16.03 -40.67
C GLY A 30 -18.52 -15.88 -41.94
N GLY A 31 -17.40 -15.17 -41.87
CA GLY A 31 -16.51 -14.99 -43.03
C GLY A 31 -16.93 -13.87 -43.97
N GLY A 32 -16.33 -13.85 -45.17
CA GLY A 32 -16.31 -12.71 -46.10
C GLY A 32 -15.19 -11.70 -45.82
N TYR A 33 -14.79 -11.53 -44.57
CA TYR A 33 -13.72 -10.61 -44.16
C TYR A 33 -12.90 -11.23 -43.03
N SER A 34 -11.75 -10.68 -42.71
CA SER A 34 -10.96 -11.05 -41.53
C SER A 34 -11.02 -9.94 -40.48
N SER A 35 -10.70 -10.29 -39.23
CA SER A 35 -10.79 -9.38 -38.11
C SER A 35 -9.48 -9.36 -37.32
N LEU A 36 -9.07 -8.16 -36.89
CA LEU A 36 -7.89 -7.95 -36.06
C LEU A 36 -8.27 -7.10 -34.84
N HIS A 37 -7.97 -7.60 -33.63
CA HIS A 37 -8.17 -6.85 -32.39
C HIS A 37 -6.84 -6.36 -31.80
N VAL A 38 -6.62 -5.05 -31.83
CA VAL A 38 -5.42 -4.38 -31.30
C VAL A 38 -5.79 -3.49 -30.12
N ARG A 39 -5.20 -3.76 -28.96
CA ARG A 39 -5.43 -2.98 -27.74
C ARG A 39 -4.11 -2.33 -27.29
N ARG A 40 -4.08 -1.01 -27.11
CA ARG A 40 -2.86 -0.22 -26.85
C ARG A 40 -2.95 0.75 -25.66
N ASN A 41 -4.12 0.92 -25.04
CA ASN A 41 -4.27 1.77 -23.85
C ASN A 41 -3.73 1.09 -22.55
N ASP A 42 -3.73 1.86 -21.46
CA ASP A 42 -3.30 1.65 -20.06
C ASP A 42 -3.56 0.29 -19.38
N LEU A 43 -4.41 -0.58 -19.95
CA LEU A 43 -4.72 -1.91 -19.42
C LEU A 43 -3.76 -3.02 -19.90
N GLN A 44 -2.61 -2.67 -20.50
CA GLN A 44 -1.61 -3.64 -20.98
C GLN A 44 -0.23 -3.48 -20.31
N TYR A 45 0.49 -4.59 -20.15
CA TYR A 45 1.90 -4.58 -19.74
C TYR A 45 2.76 -3.86 -20.80
N LYS A 46 3.83 -3.18 -20.38
CA LYS A 46 4.66 -2.40 -21.32
C LYS A 46 5.33 -3.29 -22.37
N ASP A 47 5.78 -4.47 -21.96
CA ASP A 47 6.49 -5.43 -22.82
C ASP A 47 5.58 -6.07 -23.88
N VAL A 48 4.28 -5.79 -23.78
CA VAL A 48 3.29 -6.40 -24.65
C VAL A 48 2.68 -5.44 -25.67
N LEU A 49 3.11 -4.17 -25.62
CA LEU A 49 2.86 -3.19 -26.66
C LEU A 49 3.90 -3.40 -27.77
N ILE A 50 3.54 -4.17 -28.79
CA ILE A 50 4.38 -4.39 -29.96
C ILE A 50 4.12 -3.31 -31.04
N SER A 51 5.14 -2.99 -31.84
CA SER A 51 5.05 -2.01 -32.92
C SER A 51 4.15 -2.49 -34.06
N GLU A 52 3.75 -1.55 -34.92
CA GLU A 52 2.97 -1.82 -36.15
C GLU A 52 3.68 -2.81 -37.09
N ASP A 53 4.99 -2.64 -37.31
CA ASP A 53 5.80 -3.56 -38.15
C ASP A 53 5.71 -4.98 -37.62
N ARG A 54 5.85 -5.15 -36.30
CA ARG A 54 5.82 -6.47 -35.68
C ARG A 54 4.44 -7.11 -35.74
N TRP A 55 3.37 -6.32 -35.69
CA TRP A 55 2.00 -6.81 -35.90
C TRP A 55 1.82 -7.34 -37.31
N TRP A 56 2.29 -6.60 -38.31
CA TRP A 56 2.25 -7.02 -39.70
C TRP A 56 3.10 -8.28 -39.92
N GLU A 57 4.37 -8.27 -39.50
CA GLU A 57 5.30 -9.40 -39.63
C GLU A 57 4.71 -10.70 -39.07
N ASN A 58 4.05 -10.62 -37.91
CA ASN A 58 3.48 -11.80 -37.22
C ASN A 58 2.16 -12.28 -37.82
N THR A 59 1.42 -11.44 -38.56
CA THR A 59 0.04 -11.76 -38.95
C THR A 59 -0.21 -11.74 -40.45
N GLN A 60 0.70 -11.18 -41.26
CA GLN A 60 0.52 -11.03 -42.71
C GLN A 60 0.12 -12.33 -43.44
N GLU A 61 0.62 -13.47 -42.99
CA GLU A 61 0.33 -14.78 -43.60
C GLU A 61 -1.09 -15.28 -43.31
N LEU A 62 -1.78 -14.71 -42.32
CA LEU A 62 -3.15 -15.07 -41.96
C LEU A 62 -4.18 -14.47 -42.93
N TRP A 63 -3.79 -13.42 -43.66
CA TRP A 63 -4.70 -12.60 -44.44
C TRP A 63 -4.70 -13.00 -45.92
N LYS A 64 -5.89 -13.12 -46.51
CA LYS A 64 -6.01 -13.36 -47.96
C LYS A 64 -5.81 -12.03 -48.72
N PRO A 65 -5.04 -12.02 -49.81
CA PRO A 65 -4.84 -10.80 -50.61
C PRO A 65 -6.16 -10.16 -51.02
N GLY A 66 -6.32 -8.85 -50.77
CA GLY A 66 -7.51 -8.08 -51.13
C GLY A 66 -8.74 -8.28 -50.24
N GLU A 67 -8.66 -9.11 -49.19
CA GLU A 67 -9.76 -9.27 -48.23
C GLU A 67 -9.92 -8.03 -47.34
N ILE A 68 -11.16 -7.74 -46.93
CA ILE A 68 -11.45 -6.66 -45.98
C ILE A 68 -10.91 -7.09 -44.62
N LEU A 69 -10.20 -6.19 -43.94
CA LEU A 69 -9.70 -6.38 -42.58
C LEU A 69 -10.42 -5.43 -41.62
N TYR A 70 -11.32 -5.99 -40.82
CA TYR A 70 -12.04 -5.25 -39.78
C TYR A 70 -11.19 -5.13 -38.51
N ILE A 71 -10.93 -3.90 -38.08
CA ILE A 71 -10.07 -3.61 -36.93
C ILE A 71 -10.92 -3.16 -35.75
N SER A 72 -10.90 -3.98 -34.69
CA SER A 72 -11.36 -3.58 -33.37
C SER A 72 -10.17 -3.03 -32.60
N THR A 73 -10.20 -1.75 -32.22
CA THR A 73 -9.06 -1.13 -31.54
C THR A 73 -9.42 0.08 -30.69
N ASP A 74 -8.60 0.35 -29.68
CA ASP A 74 -8.56 1.61 -28.94
C ASP A 74 -7.44 2.55 -29.38
N GLU A 75 -6.64 2.16 -30.38
CA GLU A 75 -5.64 3.02 -31.02
C GLU A 75 -6.34 4.11 -31.83
N LYS A 76 -5.95 5.36 -31.58
CA LYS A 76 -6.52 6.55 -32.23
C LYS A 76 -5.74 6.95 -33.47
N ASP A 77 -4.44 6.64 -33.53
CA ASP A 77 -3.62 6.92 -34.70
C ASP A 77 -3.80 5.84 -35.76
N ARG A 78 -4.57 6.16 -36.80
CA ARG A 78 -4.86 5.22 -37.91
C ARG A 78 -3.61 4.81 -38.68
N ARG A 79 -2.54 5.63 -38.63
CA ARG A 79 -1.26 5.32 -39.30
C ARG A 79 -0.60 4.05 -38.75
N PHE A 80 -0.96 3.66 -37.53
CA PHE A 80 -0.52 2.39 -36.95
C PHE A 80 -0.89 1.17 -37.81
N PHE A 81 -1.91 1.29 -38.66
CA PHE A 81 -2.36 0.21 -39.52
C PHE A 81 -1.88 0.34 -40.98
N ASP A 82 -1.00 1.30 -41.29
CA ASP A 82 -0.55 1.58 -42.66
C ASP A 82 0.08 0.35 -43.32
N ASN A 83 0.82 -0.48 -42.56
CA ASN A 83 1.41 -1.71 -43.09
C ASN A 83 0.35 -2.71 -43.60
N PHE A 84 -0.82 -2.77 -42.97
CA PHE A 84 -1.92 -3.63 -43.43
C PHE A 84 -2.56 -3.08 -44.71
N SER A 85 -2.71 -1.76 -44.83
CA SER A 85 -3.20 -1.12 -46.05
C SER A 85 -2.20 -1.25 -47.19
N ASN A 86 -0.92 -1.04 -46.91
CA ASN A 86 0.19 -1.22 -47.87
C ASN A 86 0.34 -2.67 -48.31
N GLY A 87 -0.04 -3.63 -47.44
CA GLY A 87 -0.16 -5.05 -47.75
C GLY A 87 -1.32 -5.40 -48.71
N GLY A 88 -2.11 -4.42 -49.13
CA GLY A 88 -3.21 -4.59 -50.09
C GLY A 88 -4.55 -4.93 -49.46
N HIS A 89 -4.73 -4.70 -48.15
CA HIS A 89 -6.00 -4.90 -47.46
C HIS A 89 -6.80 -3.61 -47.35
N ASP A 90 -8.12 -3.72 -47.47
CA ASP A 90 -9.03 -2.62 -47.19
C ASP A 90 -9.43 -2.67 -45.71
N ILE A 91 -9.07 -1.63 -44.97
CA ILE A 91 -9.21 -1.59 -43.52
C ILE A 91 -10.51 -0.91 -43.15
N ARG A 92 -11.28 -1.53 -42.25
CA ARG A 92 -12.55 -1.01 -41.74
C ARG A 92 -12.54 -0.94 -40.22
N PHE A 93 -13.14 0.11 -39.68
CA PHE A 93 -13.33 0.31 -38.24
C PHE A 93 -14.82 0.46 -37.93
N ILE A 94 -15.18 0.30 -36.65
CA ILE A 94 -16.56 0.55 -36.20
C ILE A 94 -17.05 1.97 -36.54
N ASP A 95 -16.13 2.94 -36.57
CA ASP A 95 -16.44 4.34 -36.84
C ASP A 95 -16.93 4.57 -38.29
N ASP A 96 -16.57 3.69 -39.23
CA ASP A 96 -17.01 3.78 -40.63
C ASP A 96 -18.51 3.48 -40.80
N TYR A 97 -19.15 2.94 -39.76
CA TYR A 97 -20.53 2.48 -39.79
C TYR A 97 -21.45 3.25 -38.83
N VAL A 98 -20.98 4.36 -38.26
CA VAL A 98 -21.73 5.12 -37.24
C VAL A 98 -23.13 5.51 -37.71
N ASP A 99 -23.23 6.05 -38.92
CA ASP A 99 -24.53 6.51 -39.46
C ASP A 99 -25.39 5.33 -39.91
N MET A 100 -24.81 4.38 -40.66
CA MET A 100 -25.51 3.23 -41.21
C MET A 100 -26.11 2.33 -40.12
N ALA A 101 -25.35 2.05 -39.06
CA ALA A 101 -25.78 1.21 -37.95
C ALA A 101 -26.47 2.01 -36.83
N ASN A 102 -26.64 3.33 -37.00
CA ASN A 102 -27.23 4.24 -36.03
C ASN A 102 -26.54 4.16 -34.66
N LEU A 103 -25.20 4.17 -34.65
CA LEU A 103 -24.39 4.06 -33.42
C LEU A 103 -24.37 5.35 -32.61
N GLY A 104 -24.83 6.47 -33.18
CA GLY A 104 -24.91 7.77 -32.52
C GLY A 104 -25.96 7.85 -31.41
N VAL A 105 -27.01 7.01 -31.46
CA VAL A 105 -28.07 6.97 -30.44
C VAL A 105 -27.81 5.98 -29.31
N LEU A 106 -26.73 5.21 -29.39
CA LEU A 106 -26.36 4.22 -28.38
C LEU A 106 -25.32 4.78 -27.43
N ASP A 107 -25.42 4.41 -26.15
CA ASP A 107 -24.40 4.77 -25.17
C ASP A 107 -23.03 4.23 -25.61
N LYS A 108 -21.98 4.97 -25.28
CA LYS A 108 -20.60 4.69 -25.70
C LYS A 108 -20.14 3.29 -25.27
N GLU A 109 -20.64 2.81 -24.14
CA GLU A 109 -20.37 1.51 -23.53
C GLU A 109 -20.88 0.34 -24.40
N HIS A 110 -21.91 0.58 -25.23
CA HIS A 110 -22.43 -0.42 -26.17
C HIS A 110 -21.55 -0.61 -27.40
N ARG A 111 -20.71 0.38 -27.74
CA ARG A 111 -19.84 0.30 -28.92
C ARG A 111 -18.86 -0.86 -28.81
N GLY A 112 -18.24 -1.08 -27.65
CA GLY A 112 -17.34 -2.22 -27.45
C GLY A 112 -18.04 -3.58 -27.59
N MET A 113 -19.31 -3.68 -27.21
CA MET A 113 -20.09 -4.92 -27.37
C MET A 113 -20.43 -5.17 -28.85
N ILE A 114 -20.78 -4.12 -29.59
CA ILE A 114 -21.03 -4.19 -31.03
C ILE A 114 -19.74 -4.58 -31.77
N ASP A 115 -18.63 -3.93 -31.42
CA ASP A 115 -17.31 -4.16 -32.02
C ASP A 115 -16.85 -5.61 -31.85
N ALA A 116 -17.05 -6.20 -30.67
CA ALA A 116 -16.76 -7.61 -30.41
C ALA A 116 -17.65 -8.56 -31.24
N ILE A 117 -18.93 -8.22 -31.43
CA ILE A 117 -19.83 -9.04 -32.25
C ILE A 117 -19.42 -8.97 -33.72
N VAL A 118 -19.06 -7.79 -34.25
CA VAL A 118 -18.58 -7.66 -35.63
C VAL A 118 -17.26 -8.43 -35.78
N ALA A 119 -16.29 -8.22 -34.89
CA ALA A 119 -15.00 -8.90 -34.96
C ALA A 119 -15.13 -10.44 -34.94
N SER A 120 -16.05 -10.99 -34.14
CA SER A 120 -16.27 -12.44 -34.02
C SER A 120 -16.89 -13.10 -35.26
N ARG A 121 -17.30 -12.33 -36.28
CA ARG A 121 -17.87 -12.84 -37.54
C ARG A 121 -16.89 -12.85 -38.71
N GLY A 122 -15.63 -12.49 -38.47
CA GLY A 122 -14.56 -12.64 -39.46
C GLY A 122 -14.21 -14.12 -39.71
N ARG A 123 -13.65 -14.40 -40.88
CA ARG A 123 -13.11 -15.71 -41.31
C ARG A 123 -11.93 -16.11 -40.43
N ASN A 124 -10.96 -15.20 -40.34
CA ASN A 124 -9.84 -15.29 -39.41
C ASN A 124 -9.99 -14.17 -38.39
N PHE A 125 -9.69 -14.47 -37.13
CA PHE A 125 -9.61 -13.49 -36.08
C PHE A 125 -8.20 -13.56 -35.48
N ALA A 126 -7.39 -12.53 -35.71
CA ALA A 126 -6.17 -12.37 -34.95
C ALA A 126 -6.44 -11.43 -33.80
N MET A 127 -6.07 -11.86 -32.61
CA MET A 127 -5.95 -10.99 -31.47
C MET A 127 -4.66 -11.34 -30.77
N ARG A 128 -4.20 -10.42 -29.94
CA ARG A 128 -3.10 -10.75 -29.05
C ARG A 128 -3.61 -11.64 -27.93
N GLY A 129 -3.40 -12.96 -28.07
CA GLY A 129 -3.58 -13.96 -27.02
C GLY A 129 -2.26 -14.29 -26.32
N TYR A 130 -2.31 -15.01 -25.21
CA TYR A 130 -1.13 -15.53 -24.49
C TYR A 130 -0.59 -16.83 -25.12
N HIS A 131 -0.64 -16.92 -26.45
CA HIS A 131 -0.26 -18.13 -27.17
C HIS A 131 1.26 -18.38 -27.03
N GLY A 132 1.65 -19.61 -26.68
CA GLY A 132 3.03 -20.01 -26.42
C GLY A 132 3.55 -19.71 -25.00
N MET A 133 2.73 -19.13 -24.11
CA MET A 133 3.10 -18.98 -22.70
C MET A 133 2.70 -20.21 -21.88
N SER A 134 3.60 -20.68 -21.01
CA SER A 134 3.37 -21.84 -20.15
C SER A 134 2.17 -21.62 -19.22
N LYS A 135 1.33 -22.67 -19.07
CA LYS A 135 0.19 -22.75 -18.12
C LYS A 135 0.54 -22.43 -16.66
N PHE A 136 1.82 -22.45 -16.33
CA PHE A 136 2.36 -22.12 -15.00
C PHE A 136 2.85 -20.67 -14.86
N SER A 137 3.02 -19.97 -15.99
CA SER A 137 3.58 -18.61 -16.06
C SER A 137 2.59 -17.56 -16.53
N CYS A 138 1.48 -17.99 -17.16
CA CYS A 138 0.42 -17.12 -17.63
C CYS A 138 -0.87 -17.32 -16.81
N PHE A 139 -1.36 -16.22 -16.24
CA PHE A 139 -2.57 -16.15 -15.42
C PHE A 139 -3.81 -16.72 -16.14
N TYR A 140 -3.92 -16.51 -17.45
CA TYR A 140 -5.07 -16.88 -18.27
C TYR A 140 -5.14 -18.37 -18.63
N SER A 141 -4.07 -19.12 -18.39
CA SER A 141 -3.95 -20.56 -18.66
C SER A 141 -3.77 -21.40 -17.40
N TRP A 142 -3.86 -20.79 -16.20
CA TRP A 142 -3.66 -21.49 -14.94
C TRP A 142 -4.90 -22.33 -14.57
N ASN A 143 -4.81 -23.64 -14.79
CA ASN A 143 -5.92 -24.60 -14.67
C ASN A 143 -6.78 -24.49 -13.39
N PRO A 144 -6.22 -24.34 -12.17
CA PRO A 144 -7.03 -24.23 -10.96
C PRO A 144 -8.00 -23.05 -10.98
N VAL A 145 -7.57 -21.90 -11.53
CA VAL A 145 -8.43 -20.71 -11.64
C VAL A 145 -9.41 -20.85 -12.80
N LYS A 146 -8.99 -21.45 -13.92
CA LYS A 146 -9.85 -21.74 -15.08
C LYS A 146 -11.03 -22.63 -14.71
N PHE A 147 -10.82 -23.70 -13.92
CA PHE A 147 -11.90 -24.60 -13.50
C PHE A 147 -12.82 -23.98 -12.44
N GLU A 148 -12.29 -23.16 -11.52
CA GLU A 148 -13.11 -22.42 -10.56
C GLU A 148 -13.98 -21.34 -11.23
N LEU A 149 -13.45 -20.68 -12.28
CA LEU A 149 -14.20 -19.73 -13.11
C LEU A 149 -15.36 -20.39 -13.88
N GLN A 150 -15.33 -21.71 -14.09
CA GLN A 150 -16.32 -22.46 -14.86
C GLN A 150 -17.35 -23.18 -13.99
N LYS A 151 -17.22 -23.14 -12.66
CA LYS A 151 -18.21 -23.76 -11.76
C LYS A 151 -19.48 -22.90 -11.71
N PRO A 152 -20.67 -23.46 -12.04
CA PRO A 152 -21.93 -22.71 -12.01
C PRO A 152 -22.21 -22.00 -10.68
N ASP A 153 -21.69 -22.58 -9.58
CA ASP A 153 -21.91 -22.15 -8.20
C ASP A 153 -20.63 -21.61 -7.55
N GLY A 154 -19.58 -21.37 -8.35
CA GLY A 154 -18.30 -20.89 -7.87
C GLY A 154 -18.39 -19.44 -7.37
N PRO A 155 -17.55 -19.03 -6.41
CA PRO A 155 -17.56 -17.66 -5.86
C PRO A 155 -17.21 -16.57 -6.89
N LEU A 156 -16.74 -16.98 -8.08
CA LEU A 156 -16.45 -16.12 -9.24
C LEU A 156 -17.68 -15.93 -10.17
N PHE A 157 -18.72 -16.77 -10.03
CA PHE A 157 -19.99 -16.68 -10.77
C PHE A 157 -21.01 -15.76 -10.07
N THR A 158 -20.54 -14.70 -9.40
CA THR A 158 -21.44 -13.68 -8.81
C THR A 158 -22.12 -12.86 -9.90
N PRO A 159 -23.41 -12.47 -9.75
CA PRO A 159 -24.16 -11.71 -10.74
C PRO A 159 -23.53 -10.41 -11.26
N SER A 160 -22.53 -9.85 -10.57
CA SER A 160 -21.96 -8.52 -10.76
C SER A 160 -20.51 -8.48 -11.30
N ALA A 161 -19.89 -9.61 -11.65
CA ALA A 161 -18.55 -9.61 -12.23
C ALA A 161 -18.59 -9.24 -13.72
N ASP A 162 -17.85 -8.20 -14.15
CA ASP A 162 -17.78 -7.77 -15.56
C ASP A 162 -17.21 -8.86 -16.50
N PHE A 163 -16.46 -9.82 -15.95
CA PHE A 163 -15.94 -11.00 -16.66
C PHE A 163 -17.03 -12.01 -17.09
N LYS A 164 -18.28 -11.84 -16.62
CA LYS A 164 -19.45 -12.67 -17.00
C LYS A 164 -19.77 -12.68 -18.49
N ARG A 165 -19.09 -11.86 -19.31
CA ARG A 165 -19.37 -11.69 -20.73
C ARG A 165 -18.40 -12.41 -21.66
N GLU A 166 -17.32 -12.99 -21.15
CA GLU A 166 -16.45 -13.85 -21.96
C GLU A 166 -16.97 -15.29 -21.91
N TYR A 167 -17.56 -15.74 -23.02
CA TYR A 167 -18.11 -17.08 -23.13
C TYR A 167 -17.02 -18.14 -22.93
N PRO A 168 -17.31 -19.28 -22.27
CA PRO A 168 -16.35 -20.38 -22.08
C PRO A 168 -15.66 -20.86 -23.36
N ILE A 169 -16.29 -20.65 -24.53
CA ILE A 169 -15.77 -21.02 -25.83
C ILE A 169 -14.54 -20.21 -26.26
N GLY A 170 -14.36 -18.98 -25.75
CA GLY A 170 -13.16 -18.16 -25.98
C GLY A 170 -11.88 -18.73 -25.35
N TRP A 171 -12.01 -19.80 -24.56
CA TRP A 171 -10.93 -20.48 -23.85
C TRP A 171 -10.69 -21.92 -24.35
N VAL A 172 -11.48 -22.36 -25.34
CA VAL A 172 -11.36 -23.64 -26.01
C VAL A 172 -10.56 -23.40 -27.29
N ALA A 173 -9.54 -24.23 -27.54
CA ALA A 173 -8.62 -24.15 -28.69
C ALA A 173 -7.54 -23.04 -28.69
N ILE A 174 -7.27 -22.36 -27.57
CA ILE A 174 -6.06 -21.50 -27.43
C ILE A 174 -4.75 -22.31 -27.59
N ASP A 175 -4.81 -23.64 -27.42
CA ASP A 175 -3.66 -24.55 -27.45
C ASP A 175 -3.71 -25.59 -28.60
N GLY A 176 -4.21 -25.20 -29.79
CA GLY A 176 -3.96 -25.92 -31.04
C GLY A 176 -5.16 -26.63 -31.70
N ASP A 177 -4.98 -26.97 -32.98
CA ASP A 177 -6.02 -27.29 -34.00
C ASP A 177 -6.79 -28.63 -33.82
N ALA A 178 -6.71 -29.30 -32.68
CA ALA A 178 -7.36 -30.61 -32.47
C ALA A 178 -8.44 -30.57 -31.36
N ARG A 179 -9.60 -31.20 -31.62
CA ARG A 179 -10.67 -31.37 -30.61
C ARG A 179 -10.23 -32.35 -29.52
N VAL A 180 -9.97 -31.84 -28.31
CA VAL A 180 -9.63 -32.63 -27.12
C VAL A 180 -10.89 -33.03 -26.36
N PHE A 181 -11.16 -34.33 -26.26
CA PHE A 181 -12.33 -34.87 -25.52
C PHE A 181 -11.97 -35.49 -24.16
N LYS A 182 -10.68 -35.65 -23.83
CA LYS A 182 -10.16 -36.01 -22.50
C LYS A 182 -8.66 -35.71 -22.39
N ASP A 183 -8.20 -35.38 -21.18
CA ASP A 183 -6.83 -35.00 -20.82
C ASP A 183 -5.82 -36.16 -20.95
N LEU A 184 -4.58 -35.89 -21.38
CA LEU A 184 -3.56 -36.88 -21.77
C LEU A 184 -2.35 -37.00 -20.82
N GLU A 185 -2.27 -36.24 -19.72
CA GLU A 185 -1.18 -36.36 -18.75
C GLU A 185 -1.58 -37.23 -17.55
N GLY A 186 -1.52 -38.56 -17.72
CA GLY A 186 -1.74 -39.54 -16.65
C GLY A 186 -0.86 -40.77 -16.83
N ASN A 187 0.39 -40.71 -16.36
CA ASN A 187 1.23 -41.91 -16.23
C ASN A 187 2.30 -41.82 -15.13
N GLU A 188 1.97 -41.24 -13.98
CA GLU A 188 2.72 -41.53 -12.74
C GLU A 188 1.74 -42.04 -11.68
N LYS A 189 2.03 -43.25 -11.16
CA LYS A 189 1.16 -43.97 -10.23
C LYS A 189 1.22 -43.35 -8.82
N PRO A 190 0.11 -43.32 -8.06
CA PRO A 190 0.08 -42.76 -6.71
C PRO A 190 0.78 -43.67 -5.69
N VAL A 191 1.48 -43.07 -4.73
CA VAL A 191 1.99 -43.72 -3.53
C VAL A 191 0.86 -43.80 -2.49
N GLU A 192 0.58 -44.99 -1.95
CA GLU A 192 -0.47 -45.24 -0.95
C GLU A 192 -0.09 -44.70 0.45
N GLU A 193 -1.03 -43.99 1.09
CA GLU A 193 -0.96 -43.60 2.52
C GLU A 193 -1.58 -44.70 3.44
N PRO A 194 -1.09 -44.90 4.68
CA PRO A 194 -1.67 -45.87 5.60
C PRO A 194 -2.93 -45.35 6.30
N ALA A 195 -3.95 -46.21 6.38
CA ALA A 195 -5.26 -45.93 6.96
C ALA A 195 -5.25 -45.78 8.50
N VAL A 196 -5.87 -44.71 9.01
CA VAL A 196 -6.21 -44.55 10.42
C VAL A 196 -7.70 -44.78 10.64
N LYS A 197 -8.02 -45.73 11.54
CA LYS A 197 -9.37 -46.18 11.90
C LYS A 197 -10.10 -45.13 12.77
N LYS A 198 -11.39 -44.90 12.48
CA LYS A 198 -12.36 -44.24 13.39
C LYS A 198 -12.85 -45.23 14.47
N PRO A 199 -13.14 -44.75 15.69
CA PRO A 199 -14.16 -45.35 16.55
C PRO A 199 -15.46 -44.53 16.53
N ALA A 200 -16.57 -45.22 16.81
CA ALA A 200 -17.94 -44.74 16.81
C ALA A 200 -18.57 -44.78 18.23
N ALA A 201 -19.69 -44.06 18.36
CA ALA A 201 -20.78 -44.16 19.35
C ALA A 201 -20.48 -43.69 20.80
N GLU A 202 -21.04 -42.56 21.25
CA GLU A 202 -22.40 -42.31 21.82
C GLU A 202 -22.56 -42.68 23.31
N ASN A 203 -22.91 -41.68 24.14
CA ASN A 203 -24.11 -41.74 24.98
C ASN A 203 -24.51 -40.39 25.60
N LYS A 204 -25.83 -40.28 25.80
CA LYS A 204 -26.68 -39.14 26.22
C LYS A 204 -26.50 -38.69 27.67
N ILE A 205 -26.96 -37.48 28.02
CA ILE A 205 -28.14 -37.21 28.89
C ILE A 205 -28.32 -35.70 29.23
N ALA A 206 -29.59 -35.28 29.09
CA ALA A 206 -30.42 -34.26 29.78
C ALA A 206 -30.11 -32.74 29.82
N ASP A 207 -31.11 -32.02 29.28
CA ASP A 207 -31.78 -30.77 29.70
C ASP A 207 -31.43 -30.15 31.06
N GLU A 208 -31.28 -28.81 31.06
CA GLU A 208 -32.20 -27.95 31.81
C GLU A 208 -32.23 -26.52 31.25
N THR A 209 -33.44 -26.01 31.10
CA THR A 209 -33.85 -24.67 30.68
C THR A 209 -33.75 -23.65 31.81
N ASP A 210 -33.28 -22.43 31.53
CA ASP A 210 -33.91 -21.21 32.06
C ASP A 210 -33.22 -19.95 31.49
N LEU A 211 -33.99 -19.09 30.82
CA LEU A 211 -33.96 -17.65 31.08
C LEU A 211 -35.09 -16.94 30.34
N LYS A 212 -35.96 -16.36 31.16
CA LYS A 212 -37.16 -15.61 30.82
C LYS A 212 -36.85 -14.30 30.10
N SER A 213 -37.85 -13.93 29.30
CA SER A 213 -38.19 -12.62 28.79
C SER A 213 -38.16 -11.50 29.85
N SER A 214 -37.75 -10.31 29.43
CA SER A 214 -38.43 -9.06 29.81
C SER A 214 -38.17 -7.96 28.79
N GLU A 215 -39.23 -7.22 28.51
CA GLU A 215 -39.39 -6.25 27.43
C GLU A 215 -38.82 -4.86 27.78
N SER A 216 -38.55 -4.13 26.69
CA SER A 216 -38.49 -2.68 26.48
C SER A 216 -38.72 -1.70 27.66
N LYS A 217 -37.81 -0.73 27.77
CA LYS A 217 -38.20 0.69 27.91
C LYS A 217 -37.36 1.57 26.99
N VAL A 218 -38.08 2.26 26.12
CA VAL A 218 -37.64 3.42 25.35
C VAL A 218 -37.49 4.58 26.33
N ASP A 219 -36.33 5.24 26.35
CA ASP A 219 -36.18 6.57 26.93
C ASP A 219 -35.44 7.44 25.93
N THR A 220 -36.18 8.40 25.39
CA THR A 220 -35.75 9.48 24.52
C THR A 220 -34.99 10.52 25.33
N LYS A 221 -33.69 10.68 25.11
CA LYS A 221 -32.97 11.94 25.35
C LYS A 221 -31.88 12.16 24.31
N GLU A 222 -32.13 13.14 23.45
CA GLU A 222 -31.11 13.87 22.70
C GLU A 222 -30.22 14.62 23.71
N ASP A 223 -29.04 14.09 24.00
CA ASP A 223 -28.01 14.85 24.71
C ASP A 223 -26.90 15.21 23.71
N HIS A 224 -26.90 16.47 23.29
CA HIS A 224 -25.80 17.14 22.61
C HIS A 224 -24.56 17.14 23.52
N ILE A 225 -23.64 16.21 23.29
CA ILE A 225 -22.32 16.23 23.94
C ILE A 225 -21.51 17.40 23.35
N THR A 226 -21.35 18.45 24.14
CA THR A 226 -20.50 19.63 23.88
C THR A 226 -19.18 19.57 24.69
N PRO A 227 -18.16 20.38 24.35
CA PRO A 227 -16.72 20.04 24.41
C PRO A 227 -16.00 20.35 25.74
N GLU A 228 -16.49 19.90 26.90
CA GLU A 228 -15.76 20.09 28.17
C GLU A 228 -14.67 19.03 28.43
N ILE A 229 -14.70 17.88 27.76
CA ILE A 229 -13.80 16.74 28.06
C ILE A 229 -12.37 16.96 27.52
N LYS A 230 -12.15 17.82 26.52
CA LYS A 230 -10.82 18.01 25.90
C LYS A 230 -9.87 18.91 26.71
N GLY A 231 -10.39 19.88 27.46
CA GLY A 231 -9.56 20.80 28.26
C GLY A 231 -8.93 20.17 29.50
N SER A 232 -9.62 19.22 30.14
CA SER A 232 -9.17 18.56 31.37
C SER A 232 -8.06 17.53 31.11
N ALA A 233 -8.20 16.71 30.05
CA ALA A 233 -7.20 15.68 29.71
C ALA A 233 -5.85 16.30 29.30
N VAL A 234 -5.86 17.36 28.48
CA VAL A 234 -4.64 18.13 28.13
C VAL A 234 -4.05 18.81 29.35
N SER A 235 -4.89 19.18 30.32
CA SER A 235 -4.42 19.87 31.51
C SER A 235 -3.59 19.01 32.46
N ALA A 236 -3.78 17.68 32.42
CA ALA A 236 -3.00 16.71 33.17
C ALA A 236 -1.85 16.08 32.36
N MET A 237 -1.61 16.51 31.11
CA MET A 237 -0.49 16.01 30.30
C MET A 237 0.82 16.69 30.67
N GLY A 238 1.88 15.89 30.77
CA GLY A 238 3.20 16.26 31.27
C GLY A 238 3.70 15.23 32.27
N PHE A 239 4.98 15.29 32.60
CA PHE A 239 5.60 14.41 33.58
C PHE A 239 6.09 15.23 34.77
N ALA A 240 5.88 14.71 35.98
CA ALA A 240 6.73 15.12 37.10
C ALA A 240 8.18 14.64 36.82
N PRO A 241 9.22 15.35 37.31
CA PRO A 241 10.61 15.00 37.00
C PRO A 241 10.99 13.54 37.31
N ASP A 242 10.46 12.98 38.40
CA ASP A 242 10.65 11.58 38.81
C ASP A 242 9.96 10.59 37.86
N GLN A 243 8.76 10.94 37.38
CA GLN A 243 8.04 10.14 36.38
C GLN A 243 8.75 10.14 35.03
N ASP A 244 9.32 11.28 34.62
CA ASP A 244 10.07 11.36 33.36
C ASP A 244 11.37 10.56 33.44
N ALA A 245 12.08 10.63 34.58
CA ALA A 245 13.30 9.86 34.82
C ALA A 245 13.05 8.34 34.79
N GLN A 246 11.91 7.87 35.31
CA GLN A 246 11.52 6.45 35.24
C GLN A 246 11.31 5.95 33.80
N LEU A 247 11.10 6.85 32.84
CA LEU A 247 10.93 6.51 31.43
C LEU A 247 12.25 6.54 30.64
N GLU A 248 13.40 6.83 31.25
CA GLU A 248 14.70 6.81 30.54
C GLU A 248 15.08 5.40 30.08
N THR A 249 14.82 4.39 30.91
CA THR A 249 15.12 2.99 30.65
C THR A 249 13.84 2.18 30.51
N SER A 250 13.83 1.21 29.59
CA SER A 250 12.80 0.17 29.55
C SER A 250 13.23 -1.06 30.37
N LYS A 251 12.33 -2.02 30.58
CA LYS A 251 12.59 -3.26 31.33
C LYS A 251 13.73 -4.12 30.74
N ASP A 252 14.00 -3.95 29.45
CA ASP A 252 14.88 -4.77 28.63
C ASP A 252 16.15 -4.05 28.18
N GLY A 253 16.26 -2.75 28.45
CA GLY A 253 17.40 -1.91 28.09
C GLY A 253 17.01 -0.46 27.78
N THR A 254 17.98 0.30 27.31
CA THR A 254 17.79 1.71 26.93
C THR A 254 17.37 1.83 25.48
N TYR A 255 16.28 2.55 25.24
CA TYR A 255 15.76 2.76 23.90
C TYR A 255 16.25 4.10 23.36
N HIS A 256 16.83 4.10 22.17
CA HIS A 256 17.18 5.30 21.42
C HIS A 256 16.33 5.36 20.16
N ILE A 257 15.26 6.15 20.21
CA ILE A 257 14.34 6.36 19.10
C ILE A 257 14.82 7.60 18.35
N VAL A 258 15.18 7.43 17.08
CA VAL A 258 15.75 8.49 16.25
C VAL A 258 14.91 8.68 14.99
N PHE A 259 14.77 9.94 14.57
CA PHE A 259 14.17 10.29 13.29
C PHE A 259 14.98 11.40 12.63
N SER A 260 15.11 11.30 11.31
CA SER A 260 15.95 12.20 10.52
C SER A 260 15.12 13.27 9.84
N THR A 261 15.64 14.49 9.85
CA THR A 261 15.03 15.67 9.21
C THR A 261 16.10 16.53 8.54
N ASP A 262 15.65 17.40 7.65
CA ASP A 262 16.40 18.62 7.32
C ASP A 262 16.07 19.74 8.32
N CYS A 263 16.65 20.91 8.10
CA CYS A 263 16.47 22.10 8.94
C CYS A 263 15.32 22.99 8.45
N GLY A 264 14.53 22.50 7.49
CA GLY A 264 13.40 23.19 6.91
C GLY A 264 12.23 23.33 7.88
N LYS A 265 11.49 24.43 7.75
CA LYS A 265 10.33 24.74 8.60
C LYS A 265 9.20 23.71 8.47
N SER A 266 9.05 23.07 7.31
CA SER A 266 8.05 22.02 7.09
C SER A 266 8.25 20.77 7.96
N GLN A 267 9.46 20.57 8.51
CA GLN A 267 9.77 19.47 9.42
C GLN A 267 9.48 19.80 10.89
N GLN A 268 9.31 21.08 11.25
CA GLN A 268 9.12 21.49 12.64
C GLN A 268 7.78 21.01 13.20
N TRP A 269 6.68 21.17 12.46
CA TRP A 269 5.37 20.73 12.94
C TRP A 269 5.30 19.19 13.06
N GLN A 270 5.88 18.46 12.11
CA GLN A 270 5.97 16.99 12.18
C GLN A 270 6.78 16.55 13.39
N SER A 271 7.94 17.18 13.61
CA SER A 271 8.78 16.91 14.79
C SER A 271 8.03 17.19 16.09
N TYR A 272 7.33 18.32 16.19
CA TYR A 272 6.55 18.68 17.38
C TYR A 272 5.44 17.66 17.66
N LEU A 273 4.69 17.27 16.63
CA LEU A 273 3.62 16.28 16.75
C LEU A 273 4.18 14.90 17.15
N LEU A 274 5.34 14.50 16.63
CA LEU A 274 6.00 13.25 16.97
C LEU A 274 6.44 13.25 18.45
N PHE A 275 7.10 14.31 18.92
CA PHE A 275 7.46 14.45 20.35
C PHE A 275 6.22 14.46 21.24
N PHE A 276 5.17 15.21 20.85
CA PHE A 276 3.92 15.23 21.57
C PHE A 276 3.28 13.84 21.65
N GLY A 277 3.26 13.10 20.53
CA GLY A 277 2.77 11.72 20.48
C GLY A 277 3.56 10.79 21.41
N ALA A 278 4.88 10.88 21.40
CA ALA A 278 5.75 10.11 22.30
C ALA A 278 5.47 10.41 23.78
N MET A 279 5.28 11.69 24.13
CA MET A 279 4.89 12.12 25.48
C MET A 279 3.51 11.55 25.84
N ARG A 280 2.53 11.69 24.95
CA ARG A 280 1.14 11.25 25.16
C ARG A 280 1.05 9.76 25.48
N VAL A 281 1.81 8.91 24.76
CA VAL A 281 1.83 7.46 25.00
C VAL A 281 2.81 7.04 26.11
N GLN A 282 3.49 8.00 26.75
CA GLN A 282 4.54 7.75 27.75
C GLN A 282 5.63 6.82 27.23
N GLN A 283 6.09 7.05 26.00
CA GLN A 283 7.14 6.25 25.37
C GLN A 283 8.40 6.26 26.24
N SER A 284 8.91 5.08 26.62
CA SER A 284 10.21 4.92 27.28
C SER A 284 11.37 5.11 26.30
N GLY A 285 12.54 5.53 26.83
CA GLY A 285 13.75 5.80 26.08
C GLY A 285 13.97 7.27 25.73
N PHE A 286 15.04 7.54 25.00
CA PHE A 286 15.32 8.85 24.44
C PHE A 286 14.71 8.97 23.04
N VAL A 287 14.04 10.08 22.77
CA VAL A 287 13.55 10.42 21.41
C VAL A 287 14.43 11.55 20.87
N THR A 288 15.15 11.31 19.78
CA THR A 288 16.14 12.25 19.24
C THR A 288 15.79 12.64 17.80
N ARG A 289 15.63 13.94 17.57
CA ARG A 289 15.60 14.50 16.21
C ARG A 289 17.02 14.67 15.70
N ILE A 290 17.37 14.01 14.60
CA ILE A 290 18.63 14.23 13.88
C ILE A 290 18.37 15.25 12.76
N ALA A 291 18.87 16.48 12.92
CA ALA A 291 18.74 17.54 11.94
C ALA A 291 20.05 17.66 11.14
N SER A 292 19.99 17.34 9.84
CA SER A 292 21.18 17.24 9.00
C SER A 292 21.35 18.43 8.06
N GLY A 293 22.59 18.90 7.90
CA GLY A 293 22.95 19.91 6.90
C GLY A 293 22.53 21.35 7.23
N CYS A 294 22.34 21.66 8.51
CA CYS A 294 21.99 23.01 8.96
C CYS A 294 23.18 23.96 8.86
N SER A 295 22.93 25.19 8.39
CA SER A 295 23.80 26.35 8.64
C SER A 295 23.83 26.70 10.14
N ASP A 296 24.82 27.46 10.60
CA ASP A 296 24.94 27.81 12.01
C ASP A 296 23.74 28.62 12.53
N SER A 297 23.17 29.50 11.69
CA SER A 297 21.93 30.21 12.01
C SER A 297 20.73 29.25 12.13
N GLU A 298 20.64 28.24 11.27
CA GLU A 298 19.58 27.22 11.35
C GLU A 298 19.76 26.33 12.59
N LYS A 299 21.01 25.97 12.95
CA LYS A 299 21.30 25.23 14.18
C LYS A 299 20.85 26.01 15.40
N ALA A 300 21.25 27.28 15.51
CA ALA A 300 20.87 28.15 16.62
C ALA A 300 19.34 28.28 16.74
N ALA A 301 18.65 28.60 15.64
CA ALA A 301 17.20 28.73 15.63
C ALA A 301 16.47 27.42 15.95
N THR A 302 16.96 26.28 15.46
CA THR A 302 16.35 24.97 15.72
C THR A 302 16.61 24.52 17.16
N GLN A 303 17.80 24.80 17.71
CA GLN A 303 18.15 24.54 19.10
C GLN A 303 17.28 25.36 20.04
N GLU A 304 17.12 26.66 19.79
CA GLU A 304 16.25 27.55 20.56
C GLU A 304 14.80 27.06 20.50
N TRP A 305 14.31 26.72 19.31
CA TRP A 305 12.97 26.16 19.14
C TRP A 305 12.79 24.86 19.95
N HIS A 306 13.75 23.94 19.91
CA HIS A 306 13.69 22.68 20.66
C HIS A 306 13.67 22.92 22.17
N GLN A 307 14.57 23.77 22.68
CA GLN A 307 14.63 24.13 24.09
C GLN A 307 13.33 24.80 24.56
N LYS A 308 12.77 25.68 23.74
CA LYS A 308 11.58 26.44 24.11
C LYS A 308 10.29 25.59 24.08
N TYR A 309 10.13 24.73 23.09
CA TYR A 309 8.84 24.10 22.80
C TYR A 309 8.81 22.57 22.98
N VAL A 310 9.96 21.89 22.88
CA VAL A 310 10.04 20.42 22.98
C VAL A 310 10.55 19.99 24.34
N ALA A 311 11.54 20.68 24.91
CA ALA A 311 12.08 20.34 26.23
C ALA A 311 11.06 20.49 27.37
N THR A 312 9.97 21.23 27.15
CA THR A 312 8.84 21.30 28.09
C THR A 312 8.00 20.03 28.14
N MET A 313 8.10 19.15 27.14
CA MET A 313 7.38 17.87 27.10
C MET A 313 8.08 16.77 27.90
N SER A 314 9.41 16.71 27.80
CA SER A 314 10.25 15.72 28.48
C SER A 314 11.73 16.10 28.36
N ALA A 315 12.50 15.83 29.42
CA ALA A 315 13.96 15.98 29.43
C ALA A 315 14.66 14.92 28.54
N ARG A 316 13.96 13.84 28.19
CA ARG A 316 14.47 12.76 27.33
C ARG A 316 14.42 13.08 25.85
N PHE A 317 13.75 14.17 25.48
CA PHE A 317 13.63 14.59 24.08
C PHE A 317 14.82 15.45 23.66
N ARG A 318 15.57 14.95 22.68
CA ARG A 318 16.85 15.50 22.27
C ARG A 318 16.81 15.99 20.82
N ILE A 319 17.69 16.92 20.52
CA ILE A 319 18.05 17.29 19.15
C ILE A 319 19.54 17.06 18.97
N PHE A 320 19.90 16.55 17.80
CA PHE A 320 21.27 16.30 17.41
C PHE A 320 21.50 16.86 16.00
N PHE A 321 22.63 17.55 15.80
CA PHE A 321 22.96 18.15 14.51
C PHE A 321 24.02 17.33 13.78
N ALA A 322 23.67 16.86 12.58
CA ALA A 322 24.58 16.12 11.72
C ALA A 322 25.05 16.98 10.53
N PRO A 323 26.23 16.70 9.95
CA PRO A 323 26.65 17.29 8.68
C PRO A 323 25.65 17.01 7.55
N ALA A 324 25.76 17.76 6.45
CA ALA A 324 25.02 17.43 5.24
C ALA A 324 25.55 16.12 4.65
N SER A 325 24.65 15.29 4.11
CA SER A 325 25.06 14.04 3.46
C SER A 325 25.94 14.30 2.23
N PRO A 326 26.98 13.48 2.00
CA PRO A 326 27.81 13.59 0.80
C PRO A 326 26.99 13.45 -0.49
N GLY A 327 27.28 14.26 -1.50
CA GLY A 327 26.62 14.17 -2.82
C GLY A 327 25.18 14.66 -2.85
N VAL A 328 24.69 15.34 -1.80
CA VAL A 328 23.40 16.06 -1.86
C VAL A 328 23.57 17.31 -2.72
N ASP A 329 23.31 17.18 -4.02
CA ASP A 329 22.99 18.35 -4.82
C ASP A 329 21.61 18.85 -4.37
N LYS A 330 21.56 20.06 -3.79
CA LYS A 330 20.32 20.71 -3.33
C LYS A 330 19.29 20.89 -4.46
N LYS A 331 19.71 20.74 -5.72
CA LYS A 331 18.82 20.77 -6.91
C LYS A 331 18.07 19.46 -7.15
N VAL A 332 18.55 18.33 -6.62
CA VAL A 332 17.92 17.01 -6.80
C VAL A 332 17.06 16.70 -5.57
N SER A 333 15.75 16.88 -5.70
CA SER A 333 14.79 16.84 -4.59
C SER A 333 14.75 15.53 -3.78
N THR A 334 15.27 14.43 -4.34
CA THR A 334 15.31 13.10 -3.71
C THR A 334 16.57 12.82 -2.89
N THR A 335 17.62 13.62 -2.99
CA THR A 335 18.87 13.38 -2.23
C THR A 335 18.72 13.76 -0.75
N LYS A 336 17.70 14.56 -0.39
CA LYS A 336 17.36 14.89 1.01
C LYS A 336 17.09 13.65 1.88
N TYR A 337 16.64 12.55 1.27
CA TYR A 337 16.40 11.29 2.00
C TYR A 337 17.70 10.62 2.46
N PHE A 338 18.86 11.02 1.91
CA PHE A 338 20.16 10.54 2.36
C PHE A 338 20.52 11.05 3.75
N ASN A 339 19.83 12.08 4.27
CA ASN A 339 20.03 12.53 5.64
C ASN A 339 19.83 11.39 6.65
N LYS A 340 18.94 10.43 6.38
CA LYS A 340 18.65 9.32 7.30
C LYS A 340 19.85 8.37 7.49
N PRO A 341 20.39 7.71 6.44
CA PRO A 341 21.56 6.83 6.61
C PRO A 341 22.79 7.57 7.17
N PHE A 342 23.14 8.73 6.62
CA PHE A 342 24.35 9.44 7.04
C PHE A 342 24.19 10.10 8.41
N GLY A 343 23.03 10.68 8.70
CA GLY A 343 22.74 11.33 9.99
C GLY A 343 22.70 10.33 11.14
N VAL A 344 22.05 9.17 10.96
CA VAL A 344 22.03 8.11 11.99
C VAL A 344 23.42 7.53 12.20
N ARG A 345 24.20 7.33 11.12
CA ARG A 345 25.59 6.88 11.23
C ARG A 345 26.42 7.85 12.07
N TYR A 346 26.40 9.12 11.69
CA TYR A 346 27.18 10.16 12.37
C TYR A 346 26.74 10.30 13.83
N TRP A 347 25.43 10.25 14.10
CA TRP A 347 24.92 10.23 15.47
C TRP A 347 25.45 9.04 16.26
N LEU A 348 25.45 7.82 15.72
CA LEU A 348 26.02 6.65 16.41
C LEU A 348 27.52 6.78 16.68
N GLU A 349 28.28 7.38 15.76
CA GLU A 349 29.74 7.55 15.87
C GLU A 349 30.15 8.68 16.84
N ASP A 350 29.32 9.70 17.01
CA ASP A 350 29.62 10.91 17.81
C ASP A 350 28.89 10.95 19.16
N HIS A 351 27.91 10.07 19.40
CA HIS A 351 27.12 10.08 20.62
C HIS A 351 27.91 9.51 21.83
N PRO A 352 27.88 10.18 23.00
CA PRO A 352 28.74 9.85 24.14
C PRO A 352 28.43 8.51 24.83
N ASP A 353 27.29 7.88 24.54
CA ASP A 353 26.90 6.58 25.11
C ASP A 353 27.37 5.39 24.26
N PHE A 354 27.94 5.66 23.09
CA PHE A 354 28.44 4.65 22.18
C PHE A 354 29.92 4.86 21.91
N HIS A 355 30.65 3.78 21.69
CA HIS A 355 32.02 3.85 21.22
C HIS A 355 32.30 2.72 20.24
N LEU A 356 33.10 3.02 19.22
CA LEU A 356 33.55 2.04 18.26
C LEU A 356 34.72 1.26 18.86
N ASP A 357 34.59 -0.06 18.97
CA ASP A 357 35.71 -0.92 19.33
C ASP A 357 36.67 -1.04 18.15
N GLY A 358 37.89 -0.54 18.33
CA GLY A 358 38.94 -0.57 17.29
C GLY A 358 39.41 -1.98 16.92
N ALA A 359 39.21 -2.99 17.79
CA ALA A 359 39.62 -4.36 17.51
C ALA A 359 38.57 -5.12 16.69
N THR A 360 37.30 -5.00 17.07
CA THR A 360 36.20 -5.75 16.42
C THR A 360 35.46 -4.95 15.35
N GLY A 361 35.63 -3.62 15.33
CA GLY A 361 34.86 -2.72 14.46
C GLY A 361 33.37 -2.63 14.81
N LYS A 362 32.95 -3.17 15.97
CA LYS A 362 31.57 -3.14 16.45
C LYS A 362 31.30 -1.91 17.31
N MET A 363 30.07 -1.41 17.25
CA MET A 363 29.61 -0.34 18.13
C MET A 363 29.19 -0.92 19.48
N ILE A 364 29.80 -0.42 20.56
CA ILE A 364 29.52 -0.84 21.92
C ILE A 364 28.77 0.28 22.65
N ALA A 365 27.62 -0.05 23.24
CA ALA A 365 26.89 0.84 24.13
C ALA A 365 27.33 0.62 25.58
N LYS A 366 27.25 1.67 26.41
CA LYS A 366 27.55 1.59 27.86
C LYS A 366 26.68 0.57 28.60
N GLU A 367 25.45 0.41 28.15
CA GLU A 367 24.46 -0.53 28.67
C GLU A 367 23.68 -1.16 27.51
N LYS A 368 22.93 -2.23 27.79
CA LYS A 368 22.14 -2.91 26.78
C LYS A 368 21.14 -1.93 26.16
N SER A 369 21.33 -1.64 24.87
CA SER A 369 20.65 -0.55 24.19
C SER A 369 20.13 -0.96 22.83
N PHE A 370 18.98 -0.41 22.46
CA PHE A 370 18.31 -0.65 21.18
C PHE A 370 18.09 0.66 20.45
N VAL A 371 18.27 0.63 19.13
CA VAL A 371 18.05 1.78 18.26
C VAL A 371 16.80 1.52 17.43
N PHE A 372 15.92 2.53 17.42
CA PHE A 372 14.71 2.56 16.62
C PHE A 372 14.83 3.71 15.63
N ILE A 373 14.81 3.43 14.33
CA ILE A 373 14.80 4.47 13.29
C ILE A 373 13.37 4.59 12.77
N ILE A 374 12.76 5.77 12.95
CA ILE A 374 11.38 6.07 12.55
C ILE A 374 11.33 7.26 11.58
N ASP A 375 10.18 7.44 10.93
CA ASP A 375 9.96 8.58 10.03
C ASP A 375 9.31 9.77 10.77
N PRO A 376 9.58 11.02 10.37
CA PRO A 376 9.00 12.22 11.00
C PRO A 376 7.47 12.32 10.81
N ASP A 377 6.92 11.65 9.80
CA ASP A 377 5.47 11.63 9.51
C ASP A 377 4.75 10.42 10.12
N GLN A 378 5.20 9.97 11.30
CA GLN A 378 4.57 8.94 12.10
C GLN A 378 4.02 9.51 13.42
N LEU A 379 2.76 9.21 13.71
CA LEU A 379 2.09 9.54 14.97
C LEU A 379 2.08 8.31 15.88
N PHE A 380 2.62 8.42 17.09
CA PHE A 380 2.57 7.36 18.11
C PHE A 380 1.14 7.10 18.59
N LEU A 381 0.59 5.91 18.31
CA LEU A 381 -0.67 5.42 18.88
C LEU A 381 -0.49 4.50 20.08
N ARG A 382 0.70 3.97 20.33
CA ARG A 382 1.03 3.28 21.59
C ARG A 382 2.54 3.27 21.73
N GLN A 383 3.02 2.76 22.87
CA GLN A 383 4.45 2.57 23.09
C GLN A 383 5.05 1.58 22.08
N LEU A 384 6.20 1.95 21.55
CA LEU A 384 7.12 1.10 20.82
C LEU A 384 7.96 0.30 21.83
N SER A 385 8.22 -0.97 21.50
CA SER A 385 8.90 -1.94 22.35
C SER A 385 9.73 -2.91 21.50
N THR A 386 10.63 -3.64 22.14
CA THR A 386 11.36 -4.79 21.56
C THR A 386 10.64 -6.12 21.76
N ASP A 387 9.55 -6.14 22.53
CA ASP A 387 8.78 -7.35 22.84
C ASP A 387 7.54 -7.47 21.94
N PHE A 388 7.60 -8.46 21.04
CA PHE A 388 6.57 -8.78 20.06
C PHE A 388 5.83 -10.08 20.40
N THR A 389 5.83 -10.49 21.67
CA THR A 389 5.15 -11.72 22.12
C THR A 389 3.63 -11.62 22.15
N SER A 390 3.08 -10.40 22.16
CA SER A 390 1.64 -10.17 22.19
C SER A 390 0.92 -10.89 21.03
N PRO A 391 -0.23 -11.55 21.28
CA PRO A 391 -1.00 -12.24 20.23
C PRO A 391 -1.59 -11.27 19.19
N HIS A 392 -1.58 -9.97 19.46
CA HIS A 392 -2.03 -8.93 18.53
C HIS A 392 -0.94 -8.51 17.54
N VAL A 393 0.30 -8.99 17.71
CA VAL A 393 1.37 -8.76 16.74
C VAL A 393 1.20 -9.72 15.56
N GLY A 394 0.97 -9.16 14.38
CA GLY A 394 0.99 -9.90 13.13
C GLY A 394 2.37 -9.86 12.50
N PHE A 395 3.01 -11.00 12.35
CA PHE A 395 4.23 -11.13 11.55
C PHE A 395 3.89 -11.29 10.07
N TRP A 396 4.81 -10.81 9.23
CA TRP A 396 4.76 -11.03 7.79
C TRP A 396 4.89 -12.52 7.48
N SER A 397 3.87 -13.10 6.84
CA SER A 397 3.83 -14.52 6.46
C SER A 397 3.31 -14.69 5.03
N PRO A 398 4.19 -14.53 4.03
CA PRO A 398 3.82 -14.63 2.61
C PRO A 398 3.64 -16.06 2.12
N PHE A 399 4.05 -17.06 2.90
CA PHE A 399 4.07 -18.46 2.51
C PHE A 399 3.15 -19.29 3.39
N ALA A 400 2.51 -20.32 2.82
CA ALA A 400 1.56 -21.17 3.55
C ALA A 400 2.19 -21.96 4.70
N LYS A 401 3.47 -22.35 4.57
CA LYS A 401 4.22 -23.03 5.62
C LYS A 401 4.60 -22.02 6.70
N GLN A 402 4.11 -22.25 7.91
CA GLN A 402 4.50 -21.46 9.09
C GLN A 402 6.00 -21.61 9.34
N ILE A 403 6.65 -20.49 9.61
CA ILE A 403 8.07 -20.40 9.93
C ILE A 403 8.15 -19.98 11.40
N GLU A 404 9.06 -20.59 12.14
CA GLU A 404 9.32 -20.17 13.52
C GLU A 404 9.86 -18.74 13.51
N ARG A 405 9.20 -17.85 14.26
CA ARG A 405 9.54 -16.42 14.32
C ARG A 405 10.12 -16.10 15.68
N LYS A 406 11.22 -15.36 15.70
CA LYS A 406 11.70 -14.73 16.93
C LYS A 406 10.76 -13.59 17.30
N LYS A 407 10.49 -13.45 18.60
CA LYS A 407 9.49 -12.50 19.12
C LYS A 407 10.08 -11.39 19.98
N ARG A 408 11.40 -11.34 20.12
CA ARG A 408 12.13 -10.32 20.88
C ARG A 408 13.30 -9.82 20.06
N VAL A 409 13.56 -8.52 20.10
CA VAL A 409 14.76 -7.93 19.50
C VAL A 409 15.96 -8.30 20.36
N GLU A 410 16.96 -8.89 19.73
CA GLU A 410 18.19 -9.38 20.35
C GLU A 410 19.34 -9.24 19.34
N SER A 411 20.58 -9.45 19.79
CA SER A 411 21.75 -9.47 18.92
C SER A 411 21.58 -10.45 17.75
N GLY A 412 21.85 -10.00 16.53
CA GLY A 412 21.64 -10.71 15.28
C GLY A 412 20.19 -10.85 14.84
N VAL A 413 19.23 -10.19 15.53
CA VAL A 413 17.79 -10.33 15.29
C VAL A 413 17.13 -8.95 15.21
N PRO A 414 17.39 -8.18 14.14
CA PRO A 414 16.70 -6.93 13.92
C PRO A 414 15.22 -7.16 13.56
N PHE A 415 14.39 -6.15 13.79
CA PHE A 415 12.97 -6.14 13.45
C PHE A 415 12.69 -4.97 12.54
N GLY A 416 11.68 -5.11 11.67
CA GLY A 416 11.25 -4.02 10.81
C GLY A 416 9.79 -4.14 10.44
N GLN A 417 9.18 -3.02 10.09
CA GLN A 417 7.81 -3.01 9.59
C GLN A 417 7.77 -3.41 8.11
N THR A 418 6.81 -4.25 7.72
CA THR A 418 6.56 -4.52 6.29
C THR A 418 6.16 -3.24 5.58
N TYR A 419 6.85 -2.95 4.50
CA TYR A 419 6.67 -1.72 3.74
C TYR A 419 6.29 -1.98 2.29
N GLY A 420 5.78 -3.16 1.92
CA GLY A 420 5.27 -3.43 0.57
C GLY A 420 6.30 -3.37 -0.58
N LEU A 421 7.59 -3.25 -0.25
CA LEU A 421 8.67 -3.14 -1.25
C LEU A 421 9.00 -4.47 -1.95
N GLY A 422 8.63 -5.60 -1.30
CA GLY A 422 8.86 -6.95 -1.79
C GLY A 422 10.34 -7.23 -2.05
N LYS A 423 10.60 -8.06 -3.07
CA LYS A 423 11.96 -8.45 -3.50
C LYS A 423 12.65 -7.46 -4.43
N ASN A 424 12.07 -6.29 -4.68
CA ASN A 424 12.57 -5.37 -5.71
C ASN A 424 13.98 -4.85 -5.45
N TRP A 425 14.45 -4.90 -4.20
CA TRP A 425 15.82 -4.54 -3.84
C TRP A 425 16.87 -5.48 -4.45
N LEU A 426 16.51 -6.73 -4.79
CA LEU A 426 17.42 -7.69 -5.45
C LEU A 426 17.98 -7.16 -6.79
N LYS A 427 17.28 -6.22 -7.43
CA LYS A 427 17.72 -5.57 -8.67
C LYS A 427 18.97 -4.69 -8.49
N PHE A 428 19.36 -4.40 -7.25
CA PHE A 428 20.47 -3.51 -6.93
C PHE A 428 21.66 -4.25 -6.28
N THR A 429 21.66 -5.58 -6.26
CA THR A 429 22.73 -6.37 -5.61
C THR A 429 24.11 -6.14 -6.22
N ASP A 430 24.19 -5.78 -7.51
CA ASP A 430 25.45 -5.38 -8.13
C ASP A 430 26.07 -4.12 -7.52
N GLN A 431 25.26 -3.24 -6.91
CA GLN A 431 25.73 -2.04 -6.22
C GLN A 431 26.48 -2.35 -4.91
N ALA A 432 26.28 -3.55 -4.35
CA ALA A 432 26.96 -4.01 -3.14
C ALA A 432 28.38 -4.55 -3.40
N GLY A 433 28.76 -4.75 -4.67
CA GLY A 433 30.08 -5.26 -5.07
C GLY A 433 30.08 -6.75 -5.35
N GLU A 434 31.15 -7.24 -5.97
CA GLU A 434 31.21 -8.60 -6.56
C GLU A 434 31.02 -9.72 -5.52
N ASN A 435 31.60 -9.58 -4.33
CA ASN A 435 31.58 -10.58 -3.27
C ASN A 435 30.44 -10.38 -2.25
N SER A 436 29.43 -9.60 -2.60
CA SER A 436 28.31 -9.30 -1.70
C SER A 436 27.48 -10.55 -1.37
N PRO A 437 27.27 -10.89 -0.08
CA PRO A 437 26.33 -11.93 0.32
C PRO A 437 24.89 -11.67 -0.15
N ALA A 438 24.53 -10.42 -0.45
CA ALA A 438 23.21 -10.08 -0.96
C ALA A 438 22.91 -10.73 -2.32
N LYS A 439 23.93 -11.12 -3.10
CA LYS A 439 23.77 -11.80 -4.40
C LYS A 439 23.30 -13.25 -4.28
N SER A 440 23.53 -13.92 -3.14
CA SER A 440 23.10 -15.30 -2.93
C SER A 440 21.68 -15.42 -2.39
N ILE A 441 21.03 -14.31 -2.07
CA ILE A 441 19.69 -14.30 -1.47
C ILE A 441 18.65 -14.56 -2.56
N ASP A 442 17.81 -15.56 -2.31
CA ASP A 442 16.71 -15.90 -3.22
C ASP A 442 15.47 -15.00 -2.99
N ASP A 443 14.51 -15.11 -3.90
CA ASP A 443 13.24 -14.37 -3.84
C ASP A 443 12.45 -14.61 -2.54
N LYS A 444 12.61 -15.79 -1.95
CA LYS A 444 11.83 -16.23 -0.78
C LYS A 444 12.39 -15.56 0.47
N GLU A 445 13.70 -15.64 0.66
CA GLU A 445 14.42 -15.02 1.75
C GLU A 445 14.33 -13.49 1.66
N ALA A 446 14.46 -12.92 0.45
CA ALA A 446 14.28 -11.49 0.21
C ALA A 446 12.92 -10.97 0.68
N GLN A 447 11.86 -11.71 0.37
CA GLN A 447 10.51 -11.39 0.83
C GLN A 447 10.30 -11.68 2.31
N LEU A 448 10.94 -12.70 2.86
CA LEU A 448 10.66 -13.08 4.25
C LEU A 448 11.32 -12.13 5.26
N HIS A 449 12.54 -11.67 4.96
CA HIS A 449 13.41 -11.03 5.94
C HIS A 449 13.82 -9.60 5.61
N TYR A 450 13.81 -9.20 4.34
CA TYR A 450 14.44 -7.94 3.93
C TYR A 450 13.47 -6.91 3.37
N GLN A 451 12.17 -7.21 3.24
CA GLN A 451 11.18 -6.24 2.72
C GLN A 451 10.70 -5.18 3.75
N VAL A 452 11.63 -4.70 4.56
CA VAL A 452 11.36 -3.81 5.68
C VAL A 452 11.42 -2.34 5.32
N GLY A 453 10.66 -1.55 6.07
CA GLY A 453 10.70 -0.09 6.16
C GLY A 453 10.59 0.36 7.62
N PRO A 454 10.64 1.68 7.88
CA PRO A 454 10.49 2.22 9.22
C PRO A 454 9.15 1.83 9.87
N PRO A 455 9.09 1.57 11.18
CA PRO A 455 10.22 1.54 12.12
C PRO A 455 11.21 0.39 11.85
N TYR A 456 12.50 0.71 11.87
CA TYR A 456 13.60 -0.26 11.92
C TYR A 456 14.10 -0.38 13.36
N ILE A 457 14.35 -1.59 13.84
CA ILE A 457 14.69 -1.85 15.25
C ILE A 457 15.82 -2.85 15.32
N ALA A 458 16.89 -2.54 16.04
CA ALA A 458 17.97 -3.49 16.31
C ALA A 458 18.73 -3.12 17.58
N GLU A 459 19.53 -4.05 18.09
CA GLU A 459 20.57 -3.71 19.08
C GLU A 459 21.57 -2.71 18.45
N VAL A 460 22.17 -1.83 19.27
CA VAL A 460 23.11 -0.78 18.82
C VAL A 460 24.21 -1.31 17.87
N SER A 461 24.84 -2.44 18.20
CA SER A 461 25.91 -3.03 17.37
C SER A 461 25.42 -3.41 15.97
N ASP A 462 24.25 -4.05 15.89
CA ASP A 462 23.65 -4.47 14.63
C ASP A 462 23.15 -3.28 13.82
N MET A 463 22.49 -2.33 14.48
CA MET A 463 22.02 -1.12 13.83
C MET A 463 23.19 -0.34 13.22
N TYR A 464 24.30 -0.19 13.95
CA TYR A 464 25.48 0.47 13.41
C TYR A 464 26.05 -0.26 12.20
N THR A 465 26.11 -1.60 12.25
CA THR A 465 26.58 -2.42 11.13
C THR A 465 25.73 -2.19 9.87
N ILE A 466 24.39 -2.20 10.02
CA ILE A 466 23.45 -1.94 8.92
C ILE A 466 23.61 -0.50 8.42
N VAL A 467 23.57 0.49 9.31
CA VAL A 467 23.58 1.92 8.97
C VAL A 467 24.90 2.33 8.31
N LYS A 468 26.03 1.81 8.78
CA LYS A 468 27.34 2.01 8.14
C LYS A 468 27.28 1.54 6.68
N ARG A 469 26.83 0.31 6.44
CA ARG A 469 26.74 -0.23 5.09
C ARG A 469 25.69 0.49 4.23
N TRP A 470 24.57 0.88 4.83
CA TRP A 470 23.53 1.66 4.19
C TRP A 470 24.04 3.00 3.66
N SER A 471 24.87 3.70 4.44
CA SER A 471 25.50 4.95 4.03
C SER A 471 26.45 4.80 2.82
N GLU A 472 27.05 3.62 2.64
CA GLU A 472 27.93 3.32 1.50
C GLU A 472 27.16 2.98 0.22
N LEU A 473 25.95 2.43 0.36
CA LEU A 473 25.16 1.90 -0.76
C LEU A 473 24.12 2.89 -1.26
N VAL A 474 23.61 3.79 -0.42
CA VAL A 474 22.47 4.65 -0.74
C VAL A 474 22.67 5.49 -2.01
N SER A 475 23.86 6.06 -2.19
CA SER A 475 24.19 6.86 -3.37
C SER A 475 24.24 6.01 -4.65
N LYS A 476 24.75 4.78 -4.56
CA LYS A 476 24.85 3.85 -5.70
C LYS A 476 23.47 3.35 -6.13
N VAL A 477 22.64 2.95 -5.16
CA VAL A 477 21.26 2.52 -5.42
C VAL A 477 20.43 3.65 -5.99
N HIS A 478 20.59 4.88 -5.48
CA HIS A 478 19.89 6.05 -6.03
C HIS A 478 20.37 6.39 -7.45
N ALA A 479 21.67 6.28 -7.74
CA ALA A 479 22.16 6.46 -9.11
C ALA A 479 21.53 5.45 -10.08
N ALA A 480 21.33 4.20 -9.65
CA ALA A 480 20.64 3.17 -10.43
C ALA A 480 19.11 3.38 -10.49
N LYS A 481 18.52 4.04 -9.49
CA LYS A 481 17.08 4.29 -9.37
C LYS A 481 16.81 5.64 -8.69
N PRO A 482 16.78 6.75 -9.42
CA PRO A 482 16.72 8.10 -8.83
C PRO A 482 15.29 8.47 -8.38
N GLN A 483 14.74 7.70 -7.45
CA GLN A 483 13.38 7.84 -6.93
C GLN A 483 13.35 7.91 -5.41
N LEU A 484 12.20 8.32 -4.88
CA LEU A 484 11.93 8.47 -3.45
C LEU A 484 12.34 7.24 -2.62
N LEU A 485 11.98 6.04 -3.07
CA LEU A 485 12.20 4.79 -2.33
C LEU A 485 13.61 4.20 -2.46
N ALA A 486 14.55 4.87 -3.14
CA ALA A 486 15.91 4.37 -3.33
C ALA A 486 16.64 4.15 -2.00
N GLU A 487 16.41 5.05 -1.04
CA GLU A 487 17.00 4.96 0.28
C GLU A 487 16.54 3.70 1.04
N MET A 488 15.27 3.34 0.92
CA MET A 488 14.76 2.11 1.54
C MET A 488 15.30 0.86 0.85
N TYR A 489 15.38 0.82 -0.48
CA TYR A 489 16.02 -0.31 -1.18
C TYR A 489 17.50 -0.45 -0.78
N ALA A 490 18.19 0.66 -0.55
CA ALA A 490 19.56 0.63 -0.04
C ALA A 490 19.64 0.09 1.39
N TYR A 491 18.66 0.34 2.26
CA TYR A 491 18.59 -0.28 3.58
C TYR A 491 18.44 -1.79 3.47
N GLN A 492 17.51 -2.25 2.64
CA GLN A 492 17.24 -3.68 2.43
C GLN A 492 18.46 -4.41 1.88
N LEU A 493 19.15 -3.78 0.93
CA LEU A 493 20.41 -4.26 0.39
C LEU A 493 21.54 -4.25 1.43
N ALA A 494 21.61 -3.22 2.27
CA ALA A 494 22.63 -3.13 3.32
C ALA A 494 22.45 -4.21 4.37
N ALA A 495 21.22 -4.39 4.89
CA ALA A 495 20.90 -5.42 5.88
C ALA A 495 21.18 -6.84 5.35
N SER A 496 20.93 -7.06 4.07
CA SER A 496 21.16 -8.35 3.41
C SER A 496 22.63 -8.63 3.13
N ASP A 497 23.39 -7.59 2.76
CA ASP A 497 24.84 -7.68 2.55
C ASP A 497 25.60 -7.96 3.85
N VAL A 498 25.15 -7.38 4.97
CA VAL A 498 25.72 -7.66 6.31
C VAL A 498 25.08 -8.87 7.01
N GLN A 499 24.22 -9.61 6.32
CA GLN A 499 23.59 -10.85 6.79
C GLN A 499 22.81 -10.69 8.11
N LEU A 500 22.05 -9.60 8.23
CA LEU A 500 21.17 -9.32 9.37
C LEU A 500 19.69 -9.46 8.94
N PRO A 501 19.16 -10.70 8.86
CA PRO A 501 17.78 -10.95 8.44
C PRO A 501 16.81 -10.41 9.48
N HIS A 502 15.82 -9.61 9.03
CA HIS A 502 14.87 -9.04 9.97
C HIS A 502 13.71 -10.00 10.27
N GLU A 503 13.22 -9.89 11.49
CA GLU A 503 11.86 -10.25 11.85
C GLU A 503 10.90 -9.17 11.34
N VAL A 504 10.24 -9.46 10.23
CA VAL A 504 9.32 -8.53 9.56
C VAL A 504 7.93 -8.58 10.21
N VAL A 505 7.47 -7.44 10.73
CA VAL A 505 6.19 -7.25 11.43
C VAL A 505 5.22 -6.42 10.58
N ASN A 506 3.95 -6.82 10.51
CA ASN A 506 2.91 -6.14 9.74
C ASN A 506 2.13 -5.11 10.55
N THR A 507 2.07 -5.26 11.88
CA THR A 507 1.13 -4.52 12.74
C THR A 507 1.76 -3.38 13.52
N MET A 508 2.99 -2.94 13.19
CA MET A 508 3.58 -1.78 13.86
C MET A 508 2.92 -0.48 13.39
N MET A 509 2.38 -0.40 12.17
CA MET A 509 1.72 0.82 11.71
C MET A 509 0.54 0.59 10.76
N VAL A 510 -0.29 1.63 10.63
CA VAL A 510 -1.24 1.83 9.52
C VAL A 510 -0.83 3.04 8.68
N SER A 511 -1.18 3.05 7.41
CA SER A 511 -0.91 4.17 6.50
C SER A 511 -2.01 4.36 5.45
N GLY A 512 -1.80 3.98 4.19
CA GLY A 512 -2.79 4.07 3.13
C GLY A 512 -3.98 3.17 3.45
N VAL A 513 -5.20 3.69 3.29
CA VAL A 513 -6.43 2.95 3.64
C VAL A 513 -6.62 1.69 2.79
N ASP A 514 -6.00 1.64 1.62
CA ASP A 514 -5.95 0.51 0.68
C ASP A 514 -4.61 -0.23 0.69
N ALA A 515 -3.65 0.22 1.50
CA ALA A 515 -2.30 -0.30 1.52
C ALA A 515 -2.18 -1.65 2.24
N TYR A 516 -1.49 -2.57 1.59
CA TYR A 516 -1.01 -3.83 2.17
C TYR A 516 0.31 -3.63 2.95
N GLY A 517 1.02 -2.55 2.61
CA GLY A 517 2.18 -1.88 3.21
C GLY A 517 2.42 -0.56 2.46
N GLU A 518 3.33 0.31 2.91
CA GLU A 518 3.55 1.67 2.34
C GLU A 518 4.17 1.73 0.93
N GLY A 519 4.76 0.64 0.45
CA GLY A 519 5.43 0.58 -0.83
C GLY A 519 4.45 0.43 -1.98
N GLU A 520 4.70 1.15 -3.07
CA GLU A 520 4.01 0.97 -4.34
C GLU A 520 4.27 -0.44 -4.91
N GLY A 521 3.42 -1.40 -4.52
CA GLY A 521 3.22 -2.60 -5.31
C GLY A 521 2.57 -2.22 -6.65
N PRO A 522 2.86 -2.94 -7.75
CA PRO A 522 2.29 -2.63 -9.05
C PRO A 522 0.75 -2.59 -8.97
N ILE A 523 0.18 -1.70 -9.79
CA ILE A 523 -1.25 -1.41 -10.02
C ILE A 523 -2.14 -2.67 -10.09
N SER A 524 -1.56 -3.84 -10.37
CA SER A 524 -2.16 -5.18 -10.31
C SER A 524 -2.87 -5.53 -8.99
N PHE A 525 -2.49 -4.94 -7.85
CA PHE A 525 -3.15 -5.27 -6.57
C PHE A 525 -4.54 -4.62 -6.36
N ARG A 526 -4.89 -3.56 -7.10
CA ARG A 526 -6.24 -2.99 -7.06
C ARG A 526 -7.29 -3.91 -7.67
N VAL A 527 -6.88 -4.73 -8.66
CA VAL A 527 -7.76 -5.67 -9.38
C VAL A 527 -7.87 -7.02 -8.64
N LEU A 528 -6.86 -7.40 -7.84
CA LEU A 528 -6.82 -8.63 -7.02
C LEU A 528 -7.56 -8.52 -5.67
N ARG A 529 -8.17 -7.36 -5.38
CA ARG A 529 -8.74 -6.98 -4.07
C ARG A 529 -9.83 -7.94 -3.54
N PRO A 530 -10.69 -8.58 -4.35
CA PRO A 530 -11.65 -9.58 -3.87
C PRO A 530 -11.07 -11.01 -3.77
N LEU A 531 -10.03 -11.34 -4.55
CA LEU A 531 -9.49 -12.70 -4.70
C LEU A 531 -8.56 -13.12 -3.54
N LEU A 532 -7.79 -12.18 -2.98
CA LEU A 532 -6.86 -12.48 -1.87
C LEU A 532 -7.55 -12.62 -0.51
N THR A 533 -8.76 -12.08 -0.34
CA THR A 533 -9.49 -12.14 0.93
C THR A 533 -10.29 -13.42 1.13
N ALA A 534 -10.55 -14.19 0.07
CA ALA A 534 -11.42 -15.36 0.17
C ALA A 534 -10.68 -16.66 0.53
N HIS A 535 -9.42 -16.84 0.12
CA HIS A 535 -8.73 -18.13 0.31
C HIS A 535 -7.26 -18.05 0.71
N SER A 536 -6.68 -16.86 0.87
CA SER A 536 -5.31 -16.73 1.38
C SER A 536 -5.33 -16.58 2.89
N ARG A 537 -4.73 -17.53 3.62
CA ARG A 537 -4.22 -17.31 5.00
C ARG A 537 -3.03 -16.33 5.01
N VAL A 538 -3.03 -15.36 4.10
CA VAL A 538 -2.04 -14.29 3.99
C VAL A 538 -2.61 -13.15 4.80
N SER A 539 -2.04 -12.92 5.99
CA SER A 539 -2.50 -11.92 6.94
C SER A 539 -2.60 -10.54 6.26
N PRO A 540 -3.82 -10.04 5.95
CA PRO A 540 -3.98 -8.90 5.08
C PRO A 540 -3.91 -7.61 5.91
N LEU A 541 -3.11 -6.66 5.42
CA LEU A 541 -3.19 -5.21 5.67
C LEU A 541 -2.43 -4.72 6.92
N ALA A 542 -1.35 -3.95 6.67
CA ALA A 542 -0.53 -3.25 7.65
C ALA A 542 -1.37 -2.62 8.77
N GLY A 543 -1.34 -3.21 9.96
CA GLY A 543 -2.10 -2.81 11.16
C GLY A 543 -3.63 -2.72 11.03
N TRP A 544 -4.21 -2.64 9.84
CA TRP A 544 -5.62 -2.30 9.60
C TRP A 544 -6.59 -3.36 10.10
N ALA A 545 -6.16 -4.62 10.18
CA ALA A 545 -6.96 -5.68 10.80
C ALA A 545 -7.27 -5.41 12.29
N LEU A 546 -6.45 -4.58 12.97
CA LEU A 546 -6.73 -4.11 14.31
C LEU A 546 -7.82 -3.04 14.30
N ILE A 547 -7.76 -2.10 13.35
CA ILE A 547 -8.73 -0.99 13.20
C ILE A 547 -10.10 -1.49 12.74
N ASP A 548 -10.13 -2.43 11.80
CA ASP A 548 -11.38 -2.98 11.25
C ASP A 548 -12.23 -3.67 12.35
N LYS A 549 -11.61 -4.13 13.44
CA LYS A 549 -12.27 -4.77 14.60
C LYS A 549 -12.84 -3.79 15.63
N ILE A 550 -12.49 -2.51 15.57
CA ILE A 550 -13.01 -1.48 16.48
C ILE A 550 -14.50 -1.30 16.17
N PRO A 551 -15.44 -1.29 17.13
CA PRO A 551 -16.84 -0.96 16.86
C PRO A 551 -17.01 0.38 16.16
N ASP A 552 -18.04 0.53 15.33
CA ASP A 552 -18.22 1.72 14.48
C ASP A 552 -18.45 2.98 15.31
N GLU A 553 -19.11 2.86 16.46
CA GLU A 553 -19.33 3.89 17.47
C GLU A 553 -18.04 4.37 18.16
N ASP A 554 -17.00 3.53 18.16
CA ASP A 554 -15.72 3.81 18.82
C ASP A 554 -14.63 4.28 17.86
N VAL A 555 -14.88 4.28 16.54
CA VAL A 555 -13.81 4.47 15.55
C VAL A 555 -13.02 5.76 15.76
N CYS A 556 -13.69 6.89 16.04
CA CYS A 556 -13.05 8.17 16.29
C CYS A 556 -12.53 8.32 17.72
N ASP A 557 -13.18 7.67 18.68
CA ASP A 557 -12.81 7.74 20.10
C ASP A 557 -11.69 6.76 20.48
N SER A 558 -11.42 5.77 19.65
CA SER A 558 -10.45 4.70 19.92
C SER A 558 -9.03 5.21 20.14
N TRP A 559 -8.65 6.30 19.45
CA TRP A 559 -7.40 7.02 19.73
C TRP A 559 -7.42 7.77 21.07
N ILE A 560 -8.58 8.26 21.51
CA ILE A 560 -8.74 9.08 22.70
C ILE A 560 -8.82 8.21 23.96
N LYS A 561 -9.56 7.09 23.92
CA LYS A 561 -9.89 6.23 25.06
C LYS A 561 -8.87 5.12 25.33
N GLN A 562 -7.56 5.41 25.23
CA GLN A 562 -6.54 4.37 25.46
C GLN A 562 -6.38 3.95 26.93
N LYS A 563 -6.84 4.77 27.89
CA LYS A 563 -6.76 4.44 29.32
C LYS A 563 -8.00 3.67 29.78
N GLY A 564 -7.86 2.34 29.80
CA GLY A 564 -8.81 1.39 30.39
C GLY A 564 -9.85 0.88 29.39
N LYS A 565 -9.83 -0.43 29.11
CA LYS A 565 -10.67 -1.12 28.09
C LYS A 565 -10.50 -0.65 26.63
N GLY A 566 -9.42 0.04 26.30
CA GLY A 566 -9.14 0.50 24.93
C GLY A 566 -8.86 -0.65 23.94
N HIS A 567 -9.25 -0.47 22.69
CA HIS A 567 -8.94 -1.39 21.59
C HIS A 567 -7.44 -1.44 21.33
N VAL A 568 -6.91 -2.60 20.90
CA VAL A 568 -5.50 -2.71 20.56
C VAL A 568 -5.23 -1.99 19.25
N LEU A 569 -4.37 -0.97 19.29
CA LEU A 569 -3.98 -0.18 18.12
C LEU A 569 -2.59 -0.60 17.60
N PRO A 570 -2.28 -0.32 16.32
CA PRO A 570 -0.91 -0.31 15.81
C PRO A 570 -0.02 0.65 16.62
N THR A 571 1.29 0.52 16.54
CA THR A 571 2.22 1.45 17.20
C THR A 571 2.20 2.85 16.59
N PHE A 572 2.12 2.93 15.27
CA PHE A 572 2.13 4.19 14.54
C PHE A 572 0.95 4.32 13.58
N LEU A 573 0.58 5.57 13.32
CA LEU A 573 -0.12 5.98 12.11
C LEU A 573 0.87 6.77 11.27
N HIS A 574 1.25 6.23 10.12
CA HIS A 574 2.09 6.90 9.13
C HIS A 574 1.19 7.70 8.20
N PHE A 575 1.22 9.04 8.30
CA PHE A 575 0.26 9.92 7.65
C PHE A 575 0.78 10.49 6.32
N CYS A 576 1.40 9.65 5.50
CA CYS A 576 2.01 10.07 4.23
C CYS A 576 0.98 10.33 3.11
N GLN A 577 -0.22 9.73 3.23
CA GLN A 577 -1.31 9.82 2.25
C GLN A 577 -2.28 10.98 2.54
N SER A 578 -3.26 11.14 1.66
CA SER A 578 -4.40 12.03 1.90
C SER A 578 -5.60 11.24 2.43
N TYR A 579 -6.23 11.76 3.47
CA TYR A 579 -7.36 11.16 4.16
C TYR A 579 -8.50 12.16 4.22
N GLY A 580 -9.72 11.68 4.36
CA GLY A 580 -10.86 12.54 4.61
C GLY A 580 -12.12 11.73 4.85
N ILE A 581 -13.05 12.32 5.57
CA ILE A 581 -14.38 11.78 5.83
C ILE A 581 -15.31 12.97 5.95
N GLN A 582 -16.50 12.88 5.34
CA GLN A 582 -17.40 14.02 5.19
C GLN A 582 -16.67 15.21 4.52
N ASP A 583 -16.85 16.40 5.07
CA ASP A 583 -16.24 17.64 4.59
C ASP A 583 -14.81 17.85 5.14
N VAL A 584 -14.34 16.97 6.04
CA VAL A 584 -13.01 17.12 6.66
C VAL A 584 -11.97 16.37 5.86
N PHE A 585 -10.96 17.11 5.41
CA PHE A 585 -9.83 16.59 4.65
C PHE A 585 -8.52 16.80 5.41
N PHE A 586 -7.66 15.78 5.36
CA PHE A 586 -6.33 15.81 5.93
C PHE A 586 -5.28 15.43 4.88
N SER A 587 -4.29 16.30 4.71
CA SER A 587 -3.05 15.99 3.99
C SER A 587 -1.90 16.72 4.64
N LYS A 588 -0.81 15.99 4.94
CA LYS A 588 0.38 16.58 5.56
C LYS A 588 0.99 17.74 4.76
N TYR A 589 0.78 17.74 3.44
CA TYR A 589 1.30 18.77 2.55
C TYR A 589 0.50 20.09 2.61
N MET A 590 -0.70 20.06 3.20
CA MET A 590 -1.58 21.23 3.35
C MET A 590 -1.57 21.80 4.78
N ILE A 591 -0.85 21.17 5.72
CA ILE A 591 -0.73 21.66 7.08
C ILE A 591 0.08 22.96 7.10
N PRO A 592 -0.47 24.07 7.65
CA PRO A 592 0.29 25.30 7.84
C PRO A 592 1.54 25.04 8.68
N GLN A 593 2.69 25.58 8.25
CA GLN A 593 3.96 25.39 8.97
C GLN A 593 3.91 25.93 10.41
N ASP A 594 3.03 26.91 10.67
CA ASP A 594 2.80 27.57 11.93
C ASP A 594 1.55 27.06 12.68
N ILE A 595 1.09 25.84 12.36
CA ILE A 595 -0.08 25.20 13.00
C ILE A 595 -0.01 25.26 14.54
N PHE A 596 1.18 25.06 15.11
CA PHE A 596 1.45 25.23 16.54
C PHE A 596 1.86 26.67 16.83
N SER A 597 0.87 27.54 16.96
CA SER A 597 1.05 28.94 17.35
C SER A 597 -0.15 29.45 18.15
N CYS A 598 0.01 30.61 18.77
CA CYS A 598 -1.04 31.19 19.63
C CYS A 598 -2.27 31.63 18.82
N SER A 599 -2.07 32.14 17.61
CA SER A 599 -3.12 32.72 16.77
C SER A 599 -3.86 31.72 15.90
N LYS A 600 -3.27 30.57 15.53
CA LYS A 600 -3.93 29.61 14.65
C LYS A 600 -5.13 28.94 15.32
N PRO A 601 -6.27 28.83 14.62
CA PRO A 601 -7.40 28.06 15.13
C PRO A 601 -7.08 26.57 15.16
N LEU A 602 -7.85 25.83 15.96
CA LEU A 602 -7.83 24.37 15.98
C LEU A 602 -8.41 23.82 14.66
N MET A 603 -7.94 22.64 14.25
CA MET A 603 -8.44 21.87 13.12
C MET A 603 -9.93 21.57 13.29
N LEU A 604 -10.68 21.67 12.19
CA LEU A 604 -12.00 21.06 12.12
C LEU A 604 -11.88 19.55 12.29
N GLU A 605 -12.79 18.99 13.07
CA GLU A 605 -12.90 17.56 13.30
C GLU A 605 -14.16 17.03 12.63
N PRO A 606 -14.18 15.75 12.22
CA PRO A 606 -15.40 15.12 11.70
C PRO A 606 -16.55 15.20 12.71
N THR A 607 -17.79 15.21 12.20
CA THR A 607 -18.98 15.19 13.06
C THR A 607 -19.13 13.82 13.75
N ALA A 608 -19.92 13.74 14.82
CA ALA A 608 -20.03 12.52 15.64
C ALA A 608 -20.48 11.27 14.85
N ASN A 609 -21.27 11.44 13.77
CA ASN A 609 -21.87 10.33 13.02
C ASN A 609 -21.08 9.97 11.74
N VAL A 610 -19.77 9.76 11.86
CA VAL A 610 -18.88 9.45 10.72
C VAL A 610 -19.18 8.13 10.03
N MET A 611 -19.84 7.19 10.73
CA MET A 611 -20.16 5.86 10.21
C MET A 611 -21.56 5.75 9.60
N ALA A 612 -22.36 6.82 9.63
CA ALA A 612 -23.64 6.82 8.92
C ALA A 612 -23.46 6.77 7.40
N LYS A 613 -24.49 6.29 6.70
CA LYS A 613 -24.44 6.03 5.25
C LYS A 613 -24.25 7.33 4.45
N GLU A 614 -24.84 8.41 4.89
CA GLU A 614 -24.72 9.75 4.31
C GLU A 614 -23.29 10.32 4.44
N SER A 615 -22.56 9.90 5.47
CA SER A 615 -21.17 10.26 5.78
C SER A 615 -20.14 9.45 4.99
N ALA A 616 -20.57 8.47 4.20
CA ALA A 616 -19.71 7.57 3.42
C ALA A 616 -19.11 8.25 2.18
N TYR A 617 -18.43 9.38 2.37
CA TYR A 617 -17.72 10.11 1.33
C TYR A 617 -16.53 10.87 1.91
N LYS A 618 -15.63 11.29 1.02
CA LYS A 618 -14.60 12.29 1.31
C LYS A 618 -14.61 13.38 0.24
N LEU A 619 -14.06 14.54 0.57
CA LEU A 619 -13.72 15.55 -0.42
C LEU A 619 -12.30 15.33 -0.94
N ASN A 620 -12.06 15.63 -2.22
CA ASN A 620 -10.71 15.79 -2.75
C ASN A 620 -10.27 17.27 -2.71
N THR A 621 -9.04 17.54 -3.13
CA THR A 621 -8.48 18.90 -3.14
C THR A 621 -9.26 19.90 -4.01
N GLY A 622 -10.04 19.41 -4.97
CA GLY A 622 -10.97 20.20 -5.77
C GLY A 622 -12.38 20.29 -5.19
N ARG A 623 -12.57 19.91 -3.93
CA ARG A 623 -13.85 19.81 -3.21
C ARG A 623 -14.91 18.95 -3.90
N ARG A 624 -14.47 17.99 -4.72
CA ARG A 624 -15.39 17.01 -5.32
C ARG A 624 -15.59 15.86 -4.36
N ARG A 625 -16.86 15.46 -4.22
CA ARG A 625 -17.27 14.32 -3.40
C ARG A 625 -16.86 13.00 -4.05
N GLU A 626 -16.17 12.17 -3.28
CA GLU A 626 -15.81 10.80 -3.62
C GLU A 626 -16.48 9.85 -2.62
N ASN A 627 -17.38 8.99 -3.09
CA ASN A 627 -18.07 8.04 -2.23
C ASN A 627 -17.10 6.93 -1.77
N LEU A 628 -17.24 6.51 -0.51
CA LEU A 628 -16.41 5.50 0.12
C LEU A 628 -17.20 4.20 0.29
N GLU A 629 -16.57 3.07 -0.01
CA GLU A 629 -17.06 1.76 0.44
C GLU A 629 -17.01 1.69 1.98
N ALA A 630 -17.93 0.95 2.61
CA ALA A 630 -18.04 0.86 4.07
C ALA A 630 -16.69 0.54 4.76
N LYS A 631 -15.91 -0.39 4.19
CA LYS A 631 -14.57 -0.72 4.70
C LYS A 631 -13.62 0.47 4.70
N PHE A 632 -13.63 1.26 3.63
CA PHE A 632 -12.75 2.43 3.52
C PHE A 632 -13.27 3.64 4.28
N GLN A 633 -14.59 3.78 4.42
CA GLN A 633 -15.22 4.78 5.27
C GLN A 633 -14.65 4.68 6.69
N LYS A 634 -14.65 3.49 7.28
CA LYS A 634 -14.12 3.26 8.64
C LYS A 634 -12.64 3.64 8.77
N ARG A 635 -11.83 3.25 7.81
CA ARG A 635 -10.38 3.52 7.81
C ARG A 635 -10.06 5.00 7.64
N HIS A 636 -10.78 5.67 6.73
CA HIS A 636 -10.70 7.11 6.57
C HIS A 636 -11.20 7.85 7.81
N ALA A 637 -12.30 7.39 8.42
CA ALA A 637 -12.83 7.96 9.66
C ALA A 637 -11.80 7.85 10.79
N PHE A 638 -11.21 6.67 11.01
CA PHE A 638 -10.17 6.46 12.01
C PHE A 638 -9.00 7.44 11.83
N VAL A 639 -8.40 7.50 10.63
CA VAL A 639 -7.22 8.34 10.41
C VAL A 639 -7.57 9.82 10.51
N THR A 640 -8.67 10.25 9.92
CA THR A 640 -9.07 11.66 9.93
C THR A 640 -9.32 12.11 11.37
N CYS A 641 -10.09 11.33 12.15
CA CYS A 641 -10.33 11.61 13.57
C CYS A 641 -9.06 11.59 14.41
N ALA A 642 -8.18 10.59 14.23
CA ALA A 642 -6.92 10.51 14.97
C ALA A 642 -6.00 11.70 14.67
N MET A 643 -5.84 12.07 13.40
CA MET A 643 -4.94 13.16 12.99
C MET A 643 -5.46 14.54 13.41
N THR A 644 -6.75 14.84 13.19
CA THR A 644 -7.31 16.14 13.59
C THR A 644 -7.31 16.28 15.11
N SER A 645 -7.66 15.21 15.83
CA SER A 645 -7.65 15.19 17.30
C SER A 645 -6.23 15.34 17.86
N ALA A 646 -5.26 14.58 17.35
CA ALA A 646 -3.87 14.67 17.82
C ALA A 646 -3.25 16.05 17.58
N ILE A 647 -3.51 16.67 16.42
CA ILE A 647 -3.05 18.03 16.13
C ILE A 647 -3.75 19.05 17.05
N ASN A 648 -5.04 18.87 17.31
CA ASN A 648 -5.78 19.74 18.22
C ASN A 648 -5.27 19.64 19.65
N GLU A 649 -5.04 18.44 20.16
CA GLU A 649 -4.47 18.22 21.49
C GLU A 649 -3.05 18.79 21.61
N ALA A 650 -2.21 18.57 20.61
CA ALA A 650 -0.87 19.16 20.54
C ALA A 650 -0.93 20.70 20.49
N SER A 651 -1.89 21.26 19.75
CA SER A 651 -2.11 22.72 19.66
C SER A 651 -2.60 23.29 20.99
N LEU A 652 -3.51 22.61 21.67
CA LEU A 652 -3.99 23.00 23.00
C LEU A 652 -2.86 22.93 24.03
N PHE A 653 -2.04 21.88 23.98
CA PHE A 653 -0.85 21.76 24.84
C PHE A 653 0.13 22.91 24.58
N PHE A 654 0.44 23.20 23.32
CA PHE A 654 1.29 24.32 22.93
C PHE A 654 0.74 25.65 23.48
N LYS A 655 -0.55 25.92 23.24
CA LYS A 655 -1.22 27.16 23.66
C LYS A 655 -1.19 27.33 25.17
N LYS A 656 -1.50 26.28 25.92
CA LYS A 656 -1.48 26.30 27.38
C LYS A 656 -0.10 26.67 27.94
N HIS A 657 0.97 26.11 27.38
CA HIS A 657 2.32 26.29 27.94
C HIS A 657 3.06 27.51 27.38
N HIS A 658 2.61 28.08 26.26
CA HIS A 658 3.40 29.10 25.55
C HIS A 658 2.63 30.37 25.14
N CYS A 659 1.30 30.43 25.26
CA CYS A 659 0.50 31.52 24.67
C CYS A 659 -0.24 32.44 25.64
N GLY A 660 -0.17 32.20 26.95
CA GLY A 660 -0.92 33.03 27.92
C GLY A 660 -2.44 32.94 27.72
N GLY A 661 -3.18 33.99 28.12
CA GLY A 661 -4.65 34.00 28.13
C GLY A 661 -5.35 34.21 26.78
N ASP A 662 -4.64 34.74 25.77
CA ASP A 662 -5.25 35.17 24.49
C ASP A 662 -5.12 34.13 23.37
N ALA A 663 -4.89 32.87 23.71
CA ALA A 663 -4.70 31.81 22.73
C ALA A 663 -6.00 31.50 21.95
N ASN A 664 -5.91 31.41 20.63
CA ASN A 664 -7.05 31.03 19.79
C ASN A 664 -7.35 29.53 19.95
N ILE A 665 -8.35 29.20 20.75
CA ILE A 665 -8.83 27.83 20.99
C ILE A 665 -10.08 27.48 20.16
N LYS A 666 -10.49 28.34 19.23
CA LYS A 666 -11.65 28.08 18.38
C LYS A 666 -11.31 27.03 17.32
N GLN A 667 -12.19 26.06 17.12
CA GLN A 667 -12.13 25.16 15.97
C GLN A 667 -12.60 25.91 14.71
N GLY A 668 -11.86 25.74 13.61
CA GLY A 668 -12.18 26.44 12.36
C GLY A 668 -11.13 26.32 11.26
N LEU A 669 -10.00 25.67 11.51
CA LEU A 669 -9.01 25.41 10.46
C LEU A 669 -9.48 24.24 9.59
N ASP A 670 -9.98 24.59 8.40
CA ASP A 670 -10.27 23.67 7.30
C ASP A 670 -9.09 23.71 6.33
N LEU A 671 -8.51 22.56 6.01
CA LEU A 671 -7.39 22.49 5.08
C LEU A 671 -7.80 22.71 3.61
N LEU A 672 -9.09 22.65 3.29
CA LEU A 672 -9.57 22.93 1.93
C LEU A 672 -9.90 24.41 1.71
N ASN A 673 -9.83 25.26 2.74
CA ASN A 673 -10.15 26.69 2.70
C ASN A 673 -8.93 27.59 2.54
#